data_AF-A0A9D3TKN2-F1
#
_entry.id   AF-A0A9D3TKN2-F1
#
_cell.length_a   1.000
_cell.length_b   1.000
_cell.length_c   1.000
_cell.angle_alpha   90.00
_cell.angle_beta   90.00
_cell.angle_gamma   90.00
#
_symmetry.space_group_name_H-M   'P 1'
#
loop_
_entity.id
_entity.type
_entity.pdbx_description
1 polymer ?
#
loop_
_entity_poly.entity_id
_entity_poly.type
_entity_poly.pdbx_seq_one_letter_code
_entity_poly.pdbx_strand_id
1 'polypeptide(L)'
;MGALQSRHLDARQRKNLSGHTAVMLREFSSHFHQQLCAGLLEQQQNDEGLRESAGTPTLLHQQDSVTGSKVILEGTLQQYLDGKWRRRHLQVTKSFAVESRDSKEVFEGGWERRRDLNLSGCQICTTIQEHRLLVDETCRHIKGRRRGKMPFWDCPTDFPVFIQHPYSAPLCLCAESRETQRLWARLLQRAVQHQSTVLQRKDTVESRAFLEAVRFYRQERGSYQPGVLLMGSEEEVLSSLVMEEILPYLRYQIFPRLILNQKRLTWIKLQAEVYSQVRAQVRAEIRALMEEVAQQRPLLEKLVRSDLPQITAQQDHIAHRITEDMCEEISQCLSHAVMPLLGPTFQEVAAPICEGFAAARQLFLETCDDVVSRGCSGQSLQELLSPLSSLGLGSARASQYLSMLEWSAGGRAWLQASWGIHSGLCRPLVFQAQSTLQQLLDRAALMFRHLLTLKLRLSVDPSQVTAILHRVRDRVLKQLDHDLRIVRTQLVLESLLQLSLSALIERLSHLDPSQYHPLVHPDYTPFLHPGIIHHQVLRASLTREIQAVMRDTLPQHCVPLSAERRSISSENAYEEWSPPGGHSRSCSQLSDSHTLTPGGGSYENFEGLKSESGPERSRGEWGAGRAYGYFSEERWSPESALLAPRVLIALICRNSEHSLPHFLGTIERLNYPKDRIALWVATDHNVDNTTAILRDWLIQVQNLYHYVEWRPHEESRAFADEAGQKQWTNQRYEHVMKLRQAALETAREMWSDYYLLVDCDNLLTNRDILWKLIRENKTIVAPMLESRAAYSNFWCGMTSQGYYKRTPAYMPIRKRERKGCFAVPMVHSTFLVDLRKEASRQLAFYPPHPDYTWAFDDIIIFAFSARMADVQMFLCNRESYGYFPIPLRSHSTLRDEAESFLHSLLEVMVRYPPVEPSSFISVPPKQPDKLGFDEVFMINLQRRADRRERMLRTLHEQEITCKIINAVDGRALNVSQIHDMGIHMLPGYSDPYHGRPLTKGEMGCFLSHYNIWNEIVERGLKVSLVIEDDLRFEVFFKRRLQNLMYEVESQGLDWDLIYVGRKRMQVDHPEKSVPNIHNLVEADYSYWTLGYMISLQGAQKLLRAEPLKKMLPVDEFLPVMYNKHPVSDYMEQFETRDLKAFSAEPLLVFPTHYTGDPGYISDTETSTVWDNEEVRTDWDRARSRKTQEQEEISTEAQNSDVLQSALDSTARDEL
;
A
#
# COMPACT_ATOMS: atom_id res chain seq x y z
N MET A 1 -31.20 -61.97 -31.18
CA MET A 1 -32.52 -61.50 -30.71
C MET A 1 -32.46 -59.99 -30.54
N GLY A 2 -33.26 -59.25 -31.32
CA GLY A 2 -33.13 -57.80 -31.48
C GLY A 2 -33.26 -57.03 -30.16
N ALA A 3 -32.27 -56.20 -29.86
CA ALA A 3 -32.27 -55.34 -28.69
C ALA A 3 -33.50 -54.42 -28.71
N LEU A 4 -34.12 -54.24 -27.53
CA LEU A 4 -35.31 -53.42 -27.25
C LEU A 4 -35.22 -51.92 -27.64
N GLN A 5 -34.21 -51.50 -28.41
CA GLN A 5 -33.85 -50.11 -28.73
C GLN A 5 -34.58 -49.50 -29.95
N SER A 6 -35.57 -50.17 -30.57
CA SER A 6 -36.09 -49.77 -31.89
C SER A 6 -37.61 -49.64 -32.03
N ARG A 7 -38.40 -49.63 -30.95
CA ARG A 7 -39.88 -49.64 -31.08
C ARG A 7 -40.58 -48.28 -31.06
N HIS A 8 -39.91 -47.19 -30.68
CA HIS A 8 -40.62 -45.92 -30.39
C HIS A 8 -40.15 -44.69 -31.19
N LEU A 9 -38.97 -44.74 -31.83
CA LEU A 9 -38.46 -43.70 -32.72
C LEU A 9 -38.10 -44.33 -34.08
N ASP A 10 -38.80 -43.94 -35.15
CA ASP A 10 -38.45 -44.37 -36.50
C ASP A 10 -37.25 -43.56 -37.08
N ALA A 11 -36.65 -44.04 -38.16
CA ALA A 11 -35.49 -43.39 -38.78
C ALA A 11 -35.79 -41.95 -39.25
N ARG A 12 -37.05 -41.66 -39.62
CA ARG A 12 -37.50 -40.33 -40.05
C ARG A 12 -37.57 -39.36 -38.87
N GLN A 13 -38.08 -39.81 -37.73
CA GLN A 13 -38.13 -39.06 -36.49
C GLN A 13 -36.73 -38.78 -35.95
N ARG A 14 -35.82 -39.75 -35.99
CA ARG A 14 -34.41 -39.52 -35.61
C ARG A 14 -33.73 -38.48 -36.51
N LYS A 15 -33.99 -38.51 -37.81
CA LYS A 15 -33.48 -37.49 -38.76
C LYS A 15 -34.09 -36.11 -38.50
N ASN A 16 -35.39 -36.04 -38.18
CA ASN A 16 -36.06 -34.78 -37.87
C ASN A 16 -35.53 -34.15 -36.57
N LEU A 17 -35.33 -34.97 -35.53
CA LEU A 17 -34.71 -34.55 -34.26
C LEU A 17 -33.29 -34.01 -34.49
N SER A 18 -32.50 -34.71 -35.31
CA SER A 18 -31.13 -34.28 -35.63
C SER A 18 -31.10 -32.97 -36.42
N GLY A 19 -32.04 -32.78 -37.36
CA GLY A 19 -32.19 -31.51 -38.09
C GLY A 19 -32.57 -30.34 -37.19
N HIS A 20 -33.55 -30.52 -36.28
CA HIS A 20 -33.92 -29.48 -35.31
C HIS A 20 -32.76 -29.13 -34.38
N THR A 21 -32.02 -30.15 -33.91
CA THR A 21 -30.84 -29.96 -33.06
C THR A 21 -29.76 -29.13 -33.79
N ALA A 22 -29.51 -29.41 -35.08
CA ALA A 22 -28.50 -28.68 -35.86
C ALA A 22 -28.88 -27.22 -36.14
N VAL A 23 -30.17 -26.93 -36.37
CA VAL A 23 -30.65 -25.55 -36.57
C VAL A 23 -30.47 -24.73 -35.30
N MET A 24 -30.90 -25.28 -34.17
CA MET A 24 -30.76 -24.63 -32.86
C MET A 24 -29.29 -24.35 -32.53
N LEU A 25 -28.38 -25.30 -32.76
CA LEU A 25 -26.96 -25.11 -32.49
C LEU A 25 -26.32 -24.03 -33.38
N ARG A 26 -26.80 -23.86 -34.61
CA ARG A 26 -26.35 -22.79 -35.51
C ARG A 26 -26.85 -21.42 -35.07
N GLU A 27 -28.09 -21.31 -34.60
CA GLU A 27 -28.60 -20.07 -34.02
C GLU A 27 -27.82 -19.72 -32.74
N PHE A 28 -27.63 -20.71 -31.86
CA PHE A 28 -26.84 -20.55 -30.64
C PHE A 28 -25.39 -20.12 -30.91
N SER A 29 -24.72 -20.68 -31.93
CA SER A 29 -23.34 -20.33 -32.22
C SER A 29 -23.18 -18.86 -32.57
N SER A 30 -24.16 -18.23 -33.24
CA SER A 30 -24.16 -16.79 -33.51
C SER A 30 -24.15 -15.97 -32.22
N HIS A 31 -25.04 -16.28 -31.27
CA HIS A 31 -25.08 -15.59 -29.97
C HIS A 31 -23.81 -15.81 -29.17
N PHE A 32 -23.24 -17.02 -29.21
CA PHE A 32 -22.00 -17.33 -28.51
C PHE A 32 -20.82 -16.48 -29.01
N HIS A 33 -20.66 -16.32 -30.33
CA HIS A 33 -19.62 -15.45 -30.90
C HIS A 33 -19.80 -13.98 -30.48
N GLN A 34 -21.04 -13.47 -30.49
CA GLN A 34 -21.32 -12.09 -30.06
C GLN A 34 -20.96 -11.85 -28.59
N GLN A 35 -21.36 -12.78 -27.70
CA GLN A 35 -21.05 -12.68 -26.27
C GLN A 35 -19.57 -12.86 -25.98
N LEU A 36 -18.87 -13.68 -26.77
CA LEU A 36 -17.43 -13.86 -26.65
C LEU A 36 -16.68 -12.57 -26.99
N CYS A 37 -17.02 -11.92 -28.10
CA CYS A 37 -16.41 -10.64 -28.49
C CYS A 37 -16.65 -9.54 -27.44
N ALA A 38 -17.88 -9.44 -26.91
CA ALA A 38 -18.20 -8.51 -25.83
C ALA A 38 -17.44 -8.84 -24.52
N GLY A 39 -17.30 -10.12 -24.18
CA GLY A 39 -16.55 -10.56 -23.00
C GLY A 39 -15.03 -10.34 -23.11
N LEU A 40 -14.46 -10.47 -24.32
CA LEU A 40 -13.05 -10.14 -24.58
C LEU A 40 -12.79 -8.64 -24.44
N LEU A 41 -13.71 -7.80 -24.95
CA LEU A 41 -13.67 -6.34 -24.74
C LEU A 41 -13.69 -6.00 -23.24
N GLU A 42 -14.62 -6.59 -22.48
CA GLU A 42 -14.72 -6.37 -21.04
C GLU A 42 -13.48 -6.84 -20.27
N GLN A 43 -12.85 -7.96 -20.68
CA GLN A 43 -11.59 -8.41 -20.09
C GLN A 43 -10.47 -7.40 -20.35
N GLN A 44 -10.31 -6.91 -21.59
CA GLN A 44 -9.26 -5.92 -21.90
C GLN A 44 -9.51 -4.57 -21.19
N GLN A 45 -10.77 -4.13 -21.05
CA GLN A 45 -11.13 -2.94 -20.27
C GLN A 45 -10.74 -3.10 -18.78
N ASN A 46 -10.92 -4.30 -18.21
CA ASN A 46 -10.51 -4.59 -16.83
C ASN A 46 -8.97 -4.68 -16.70
N ASP A 47 -8.27 -5.28 -17.67
CA ASP A 47 -6.80 -5.40 -17.68
C ASP A 47 -6.12 -4.02 -17.79
N GLU A 48 -6.72 -3.06 -18.50
CA GLU A 48 -6.23 -1.67 -18.59
C GLU A 48 -6.75 -0.73 -17.49
N GLY A 49 -7.58 -1.23 -16.56
CA GLY A 49 -8.10 -0.46 -15.43
C GLY A 49 -9.15 0.59 -15.80
N LEU A 50 -9.82 0.43 -16.95
CA LEU A 50 -10.88 1.33 -17.45
C LEU A 50 -12.25 1.07 -16.81
N ARG A 51 -12.43 -0.06 -16.11
CA ARG A 51 -13.62 -0.40 -15.31
C ARG A 51 -13.24 -0.79 -13.88
N GLU A 52 -14.10 -0.45 -12.91
CA GLU A 52 -13.94 -0.83 -11.51
C GLU A 52 -13.96 -2.37 -11.37
N SER A 53 -12.81 -2.95 -11.02
CA SER A 53 -12.71 -4.36 -10.63
C SER A 53 -13.27 -4.53 -9.21
N ALA A 54 -14.27 -5.40 -9.05
CA ALA A 54 -14.66 -5.90 -7.74
C ALA A 54 -13.47 -6.66 -7.14
N GLY A 55 -13.03 -6.26 -5.94
CA GLY A 55 -11.79 -6.74 -5.32
C GLY A 55 -11.58 -8.25 -5.39
N THR A 56 -10.37 -8.67 -5.78
CA THR A 56 -9.99 -10.07 -5.91
C THR A 56 -9.62 -10.68 -4.55
N PRO A 57 -10.08 -11.90 -4.23
CA PRO A 57 -9.73 -12.58 -3.00
C PRO A 57 -8.21 -12.84 -2.93
N THR A 58 -7.60 -12.56 -1.78
CA THR A 58 -6.14 -12.53 -1.62
C THR A 58 -5.54 -13.88 -1.21
N LEU A 59 -6.38 -14.88 -0.92
CA LEU A 59 -5.93 -16.23 -0.61
C LEU A 59 -5.28 -16.93 -1.81
N LEU A 60 -4.13 -17.59 -1.55
CA LEU A 60 -3.30 -18.29 -2.55
C LEU A 60 -4.12 -19.12 -3.55
N HIS A 61 -3.94 -18.83 -4.83
CA HIS A 61 -4.51 -19.64 -5.91
C HIS A 61 -3.81 -20.99 -5.98
N GLN A 62 -4.59 -22.06 -5.98
CA GLN A 62 -4.09 -23.39 -6.26
C GLN A 62 -3.76 -23.47 -7.76
N GLN A 63 -2.51 -23.75 -8.12
CA GLN A 63 -2.22 -24.24 -9.46
C GLN A 63 -2.84 -25.64 -9.56
N ASP A 64 -3.81 -25.80 -10.47
CA ASP A 64 -4.43 -27.09 -10.76
C ASP A 64 -3.39 -28.04 -11.38
N SER A 65 -2.63 -28.71 -10.52
CA SER A 65 -1.84 -29.88 -10.89
C SER A 65 -2.19 -31.05 -9.96
N VAL A 66 -3.46 -31.48 -9.99
CA VAL A 66 -3.81 -32.84 -9.55
C VAL A 66 -3.76 -33.74 -10.77
N THR A 67 -2.56 -34.04 -11.22
CA THR A 67 -2.31 -35.21 -12.07
C THR A 67 -2.53 -36.47 -11.22
N GLY A 68 -3.55 -37.26 -11.54
CA GLY A 68 -3.64 -38.69 -11.18
C GLY A 68 -4.61 -39.09 -10.06
N SER A 69 -5.74 -39.70 -10.47
CA SER A 69 -6.22 -41.04 -10.04
C SER A 69 -6.21 -41.46 -8.54
N LYS A 70 -6.28 -40.56 -7.56
CA LYS A 70 -6.57 -40.97 -6.15
C LYS A 70 -8.08 -41.15 -5.90
N VAL A 71 -8.45 -42.24 -5.24
CA VAL A 71 -9.83 -42.61 -4.88
C VAL A 71 -10.25 -41.89 -3.59
N ILE A 72 -11.46 -41.33 -3.56
CA ILE A 72 -12.08 -40.76 -2.34
C ILE A 72 -12.83 -41.87 -1.58
N LEU A 73 -13.64 -42.65 -2.29
CA LEU A 73 -14.42 -43.75 -1.74
C LEU A 73 -14.61 -44.83 -2.80
N GLU A 74 -14.46 -46.09 -2.40
CA GLU A 74 -14.83 -47.26 -3.18
C GLU A 74 -15.72 -48.18 -2.35
N GLY A 75 -16.65 -48.88 -3.00
CA GLY A 75 -17.55 -49.78 -2.29
C GLY A 75 -18.50 -50.53 -3.23
N THR A 76 -19.02 -51.65 -2.75
CA THR A 76 -19.94 -52.48 -3.51
C THR A 76 -21.37 -52.15 -3.10
N LEU A 77 -22.19 -51.74 -4.07
CA LEU A 77 -23.62 -51.47 -3.87
C LEU A 77 -24.47 -52.31 -4.83
N GLN A 78 -25.74 -52.47 -4.51
CA GLN A 78 -26.68 -53.06 -5.46
C GLN A 78 -27.20 -51.96 -6.39
N GLN A 79 -27.08 -52.18 -7.69
CA GLN A 79 -27.53 -51.26 -8.74
C GLN A 79 -28.62 -51.94 -9.58
N TYR A 80 -29.69 -51.19 -9.89
CA TYR A 80 -30.75 -51.67 -10.77
C TYR A 80 -30.34 -51.50 -12.25
N LEU A 81 -30.18 -52.61 -12.98
CA LEU A 81 -29.78 -52.64 -14.39
C LEU A 81 -30.60 -53.70 -15.16
N ASP A 82 -31.07 -53.35 -16.36
CA ASP A 82 -31.78 -54.26 -17.27
C ASP A 82 -32.93 -55.06 -16.62
N GLY A 83 -33.65 -54.42 -15.69
CA GLY A 83 -34.81 -55.03 -15.02
C GLY A 83 -34.50 -55.82 -13.74
N LYS A 84 -33.23 -55.92 -13.31
CA LYS A 84 -32.80 -56.69 -12.14
C LYS A 84 -31.81 -55.91 -11.26
N TRP A 85 -31.80 -56.18 -9.96
CA TRP A 85 -30.76 -55.68 -9.04
C TRP A 85 -29.51 -56.55 -9.14
N ARG A 86 -28.34 -55.93 -9.31
CA ARG A 86 -27.03 -56.61 -9.40
C ARG A 86 -26.02 -55.91 -8.49
N ARG A 87 -25.12 -56.67 -7.86
CA ARG A 87 -23.98 -56.11 -7.12
C ARG A 87 -22.96 -55.53 -8.11
N ARG A 88 -22.54 -54.30 -7.86
CA ARG A 88 -21.59 -53.54 -8.69
C ARG A 88 -20.62 -52.81 -7.78
N HIS A 89 -19.37 -52.69 -8.21
CA HIS A 89 -18.36 -51.91 -7.50
C HIS A 89 -18.39 -50.46 -8.01
N LEU A 90 -18.58 -49.50 -7.12
CA LEU A 90 -18.59 -48.08 -7.43
C LEU A 90 -17.33 -47.42 -6.85
N GLN A 91 -16.75 -46.50 -7.60
CA GLN A 91 -15.57 -45.73 -7.21
C GLN A 91 -15.79 -44.24 -7.50
N VAL A 92 -15.45 -43.39 -6.54
CA VAL A 92 -15.44 -41.92 -6.70
C VAL A 92 -14.00 -41.43 -6.64
N THR A 93 -13.55 -40.74 -7.69
CA THR A 93 -12.20 -40.17 -7.78
C THR A 93 -12.10 -38.78 -7.13
N LYS A 94 -10.88 -38.27 -6.93
CA LYS A 94 -10.64 -36.87 -6.52
C LYS A 94 -11.22 -35.81 -7.48
N SER A 95 -11.45 -36.15 -8.75
CA SER A 95 -12.15 -35.28 -9.70
C SER A 95 -13.67 -35.39 -9.62
N PHE A 96 -14.20 -36.14 -8.63
CA PHE A 96 -15.60 -36.51 -8.48
C PHE A 96 -16.19 -37.23 -9.69
N ALA A 97 -15.36 -37.92 -10.49
CA ALA A 97 -15.85 -38.87 -11.47
C ALA A 97 -16.34 -40.11 -10.73
N VAL A 98 -17.54 -40.58 -11.09
CA VAL A 98 -18.15 -41.76 -10.47
C VAL A 98 -18.14 -42.89 -11.50
N GLU A 99 -17.39 -43.93 -11.19
CA GLU A 99 -17.23 -45.11 -12.04
C GLU A 99 -18.00 -46.29 -11.45
N SER A 100 -18.61 -47.09 -12.32
CA SER A 100 -19.29 -48.34 -11.94
C SER A 100 -18.75 -49.50 -12.76
N ARG A 101 -18.30 -50.58 -12.09
CA ARG A 101 -17.76 -51.82 -12.71
C ARG A 101 -18.38 -53.08 -12.08
N ASP A 102 -18.15 -54.23 -12.73
CA ASP A 102 -18.73 -55.52 -12.30
C ASP A 102 -18.05 -56.11 -11.05
N SER A 103 -16.72 -55.98 -10.90
CA SER A 103 -15.99 -56.38 -9.69
C SER A 103 -14.75 -55.53 -9.44
N LYS A 104 -14.14 -55.67 -8.25
CA LYS A 104 -12.88 -54.99 -7.86
C LYS A 104 -11.66 -55.54 -8.62
N GLU A 105 -11.63 -56.84 -8.93
CA GLU A 105 -10.56 -57.49 -9.69
C GLU A 105 -10.49 -57.00 -11.15
N VAL A 106 -11.64 -56.60 -11.71
CA VAL A 106 -11.74 -55.95 -13.03
C VAL A 106 -11.18 -54.51 -13.03
N PHE A 107 -11.06 -53.88 -11.85
CA PHE A 107 -10.44 -52.56 -11.72
C PHE A 107 -8.92 -52.61 -11.91
N GLU A 108 -8.28 -53.67 -11.42
CA GLU A 108 -6.82 -53.89 -11.47
C GLU A 108 -6.37 -54.52 -12.81
N GLY A 109 -7.24 -55.31 -13.46
CA GLY A 109 -6.90 -56.04 -14.70
C GLY A 109 -7.07 -55.27 -16.02
N GLY A 110 -7.74 -54.11 -16.05
CA GLY A 110 -7.86 -53.28 -17.26
C GLY A 110 -8.80 -53.76 -18.38
N TRP A 111 -9.54 -54.86 -18.20
CA TRP A 111 -10.46 -55.41 -19.22
C TRP A 111 -11.95 -55.13 -18.89
N GLU A 112 -12.66 -54.56 -19.88
CA GLU A 112 -14.13 -54.39 -20.02
C GLU A 112 -14.90 -53.21 -19.33
N ARG A 113 -16.10 -52.95 -19.91
CA ARG A 113 -16.92 -51.72 -19.98
C ARG A 113 -16.95 -50.84 -18.72
N ARG A 114 -16.10 -49.81 -18.73
CA ARG A 114 -16.24 -48.59 -17.92
C ARG A 114 -17.59 -47.91 -18.21
N ARG A 115 -18.42 -47.72 -17.18
CA ARG A 115 -19.56 -46.79 -17.23
C ARG A 115 -19.26 -45.60 -16.32
N ASP A 116 -18.94 -44.47 -16.93
CA ASP A 116 -18.84 -43.20 -16.23
C ASP A 116 -20.26 -42.66 -15.98
N LEU A 117 -20.58 -42.44 -14.71
CA LEU A 117 -21.88 -41.94 -14.28
C LEU A 117 -21.82 -40.41 -14.26
N ASN A 118 -22.53 -39.80 -15.19
CA ASN A 118 -22.75 -38.36 -15.18
C ASN A 118 -23.85 -38.00 -14.18
N LEU A 119 -23.50 -37.18 -13.19
CA LEU A 119 -24.34 -36.74 -12.09
C LEU A 119 -24.72 -35.25 -12.19
N SER A 120 -24.24 -34.55 -13.21
CA SER A 120 -24.61 -33.16 -13.50
C SER A 120 -26.13 -33.01 -13.61
N GLY A 121 -26.70 -32.01 -12.92
CA GLY A 121 -28.14 -31.75 -12.94
C GLY A 121 -29.02 -32.79 -12.22
N CYS A 122 -28.44 -33.82 -11.59
CA CYS A 122 -29.22 -34.86 -10.91
C CYS A 122 -29.73 -34.44 -9.52
N GLN A 123 -30.82 -35.06 -9.07
CA GLN A 123 -31.33 -34.96 -7.71
C GLN A 123 -31.21 -36.30 -6.99
N ILE A 124 -30.75 -36.26 -5.75
CA ILE A 124 -30.57 -37.45 -4.92
C ILE A 124 -31.74 -37.56 -3.95
N CYS A 125 -32.35 -38.74 -3.91
CA CYS A 125 -33.40 -39.08 -2.96
C CYS A 125 -32.97 -40.30 -2.15
N THR A 126 -33.24 -40.25 -0.85
CA THR A 126 -32.92 -41.38 0.06
C THR A 126 -34.16 -42.17 0.46
N THR A 127 -35.35 -41.68 0.08
CA THR A 127 -36.62 -42.38 0.29
C THR A 127 -37.37 -42.62 -1.01
N ILE A 128 -38.18 -43.69 -1.03
CA ILE A 128 -39.06 -44.01 -2.17
C ILE A 128 -40.11 -42.90 -2.37
N GLN A 129 -40.58 -42.27 -1.28
CA GLN A 129 -41.59 -41.22 -1.33
C GLN A 129 -41.08 -39.95 -2.02
N GLU A 130 -39.88 -39.49 -1.67
CA GLU A 130 -39.21 -38.37 -2.34
C GLU A 130 -39.05 -38.62 -3.85
N HIS A 131 -38.52 -39.80 -4.20
CA HIS A 131 -38.32 -40.16 -5.60
C HIS A 131 -39.66 -40.27 -6.37
N ARG A 132 -40.72 -40.73 -5.70
CA ARG A 132 -42.05 -40.83 -6.30
C ARG A 132 -42.62 -39.46 -6.66
N LEU A 133 -42.39 -38.44 -5.84
CA LEU A 133 -42.79 -37.06 -6.14
C LEU A 133 -42.09 -36.52 -7.39
N LEU A 134 -40.78 -36.75 -7.54
CA LEU A 134 -40.02 -36.31 -8.73
C LEU A 134 -40.46 -37.03 -10.01
N VAL A 135 -40.73 -38.33 -9.93
CA VAL A 135 -41.25 -39.10 -11.06
C VAL A 135 -42.66 -38.63 -11.43
N ASP A 136 -43.50 -38.31 -10.43
CA ASP A 136 -44.84 -37.77 -10.64
C ASP A 136 -44.80 -36.38 -11.30
N GLU A 137 -43.83 -35.54 -10.94
CA GLU A 137 -43.58 -34.23 -11.56
C GLU A 137 -43.14 -34.37 -13.03
N THR A 138 -42.15 -35.23 -13.30
CA THR A 138 -41.67 -35.52 -14.66
C THR A 138 -42.81 -36.05 -15.56
N CYS A 139 -43.73 -36.80 -14.96
CA CYS A 139 -44.89 -37.40 -15.62
C CYS A 139 -46.20 -36.63 -15.40
N ARG A 140 -46.18 -35.34 -15.02
CA ARG A 140 -47.38 -34.56 -14.65
C ARG A 140 -48.45 -34.49 -15.75
N HIS A 141 -48.03 -34.61 -17.01
CA HIS A 141 -48.90 -34.61 -18.20
C HIS A 141 -49.65 -35.94 -18.42
N ILE A 142 -49.31 -37.00 -17.68
CA ILE A 142 -49.90 -38.34 -17.80
C ILE A 142 -51.11 -38.47 -16.86
N LYS A 143 -52.34 -38.33 -17.39
CA LYS A 143 -53.60 -38.49 -16.63
C LYS A 143 -54.11 -39.95 -16.63
N GLY A 144 -54.48 -40.52 -15.47
CA GLY A 144 -55.12 -41.85 -15.36
C GLY A 144 -55.09 -42.49 -13.95
N ARG A 145 -56.10 -43.34 -13.63
CA ARG A 145 -56.31 -43.99 -12.30
C ARG A 145 -55.33 -45.12 -11.94
N ARG A 146 -54.63 -45.74 -12.90
CA ARG A 146 -53.61 -46.79 -12.63
C ARG A 146 -52.20 -46.23 -12.85
N ARG A 147 -51.64 -45.58 -11.82
CA ARG A 147 -50.20 -45.28 -11.76
C ARG A 147 -49.47 -46.60 -11.51
N GLY A 148 -49.02 -47.29 -12.56
CA GLY A 148 -48.29 -48.56 -12.43
C GLY A 148 -47.07 -48.41 -11.52
N LYS A 149 -46.85 -49.39 -10.62
CA LYS A 149 -45.69 -49.46 -9.71
C LYS A 149 -44.41 -49.55 -10.55
N MET A 150 -43.40 -48.73 -10.25
CA MET A 150 -42.12 -48.84 -10.92
C MET A 150 -41.37 -50.07 -10.39
N PRO A 151 -40.77 -50.90 -11.27
CA PRO A 151 -40.13 -52.16 -10.86
C PRO A 151 -38.84 -51.96 -10.03
N PHE A 152 -38.26 -50.76 -10.05
CA PHE A 152 -37.10 -50.39 -9.22
C PHE A 152 -37.47 -49.86 -7.83
N TRP A 153 -38.76 -49.78 -7.47
CA TRP A 153 -39.18 -49.48 -6.09
C TRP A 153 -39.19 -50.73 -5.19
N ASP A 154 -39.06 -51.92 -5.78
CA ASP A 154 -38.86 -53.17 -5.05
C ASP A 154 -37.36 -53.29 -4.73
N CYS A 155 -36.91 -52.53 -3.74
CA CYS A 155 -35.52 -52.47 -3.31
C CYS A 155 -35.13 -53.74 -2.50
N PRO A 156 -33.91 -54.27 -2.67
CA PRO A 156 -33.41 -55.42 -1.91
C PRO A 156 -33.18 -55.16 -0.42
N THR A 157 -33.00 -53.89 -0.03
CA THR A 157 -32.87 -53.43 1.38
C THR A 157 -33.70 -52.16 1.59
N ASP A 158 -33.87 -51.77 2.86
CA ASP A 158 -34.60 -50.55 3.27
C ASP A 158 -33.83 -49.24 3.04
N PHE A 159 -32.62 -49.30 2.45
CA PHE A 159 -31.72 -48.14 2.32
C PHE A 159 -31.44 -47.76 0.86
N PRO A 160 -32.44 -47.25 0.10
CA PRO A 160 -32.25 -46.88 -1.30
C PRO A 160 -31.53 -45.52 -1.46
N VAL A 161 -30.80 -45.37 -2.56
CA VAL A 161 -30.24 -44.10 -3.03
C VAL A 161 -30.63 -43.95 -4.49
N PHE A 162 -31.60 -43.08 -4.77
CA PHE A 162 -32.06 -42.81 -6.13
C PHE A 162 -31.42 -41.52 -6.64
N ILE A 163 -30.91 -41.56 -7.87
CA ILE A 163 -30.32 -40.42 -8.57
C ILE A 163 -31.19 -40.17 -9.81
N GLN A 164 -31.98 -39.11 -9.76
CA GLN A 164 -32.95 -38.74 -10.80
C GLN A 164 -32.39 -37.57 -11.63
N HIS A 165 -32.24 -37.77 -12.93
CA HIS A 165 -31.98 -36.70 -13.90
C HIS A 165 -33.29 -36.28 -14.57
N PRO A 166 -33.48 -35.00 -14.97
CA PRO A 166 -34.71 -34.56 -15.64
C PRO A 166 -35.01 -35.28 -16.95
N TYR A 167 -33.96 -35.60 -17.74
CA TYR A 167 -34.08 -36.20 -19.08
C TYR A 167 -33.47 -37.60 -19.24
N SER A 168 -32.77 -38.13 -18.23
CA SER A 168 -32.07 -39.42 -18.32
C SER A 168 -32.79 -40.47 -17.46
N ALA A 169 -32.44 -41.73 -17.68
CA ALA A 169 -32.97 -42.82 -16.87
C ALA A 169 -32.49 -42.69 -15.41
N PRO A 170 -33.35 -42.94 -14.41
CA PRO A 170 -32.94 -42.88 -13.01
C PRO A 170 -31.89 -43.95 -12.73
N LEU A 171 -30.85 -43.56 -12.01
CA LEU A 171 -29.87 -44.48 -11.47
C LEU A 171 -30.32 -44.87 -10.06
N CYS A 172 -30.67 -46.14 -9.87
CA CYS A 172 -31.15 -46.66 -8.59
C CYS A 172 -30.06 -47.51 -7.93
N LEU A 173 -29.64 -47.11 -6.74
CA LEU A 173 -28.68 -47.80 -5.89
C LEU A 173 -29.37 -48.23 -4.58
N CYS A 174 -28.84 -49.26 -3.93
CA CYS A 174 -29.36 -49.79 -2.68
C CYS A 174 -28.19 -50.25 -1.80
N ALA A 175 -28.11 -49.70 -0.59
CA ALA A 175 -27.02 -49.90 0.37
C ALA A 175 -27.37 -50.98 1.41
N GLU A 176 -26.36 -51.58 2.03
CA GLU A 176 -26.57 -52.67 3.00
C GLU A 176 -26.92 -52.15 4.41
N SER A 177 -26.46 -50.95 4.78
CA SER A 177 -26.73 -50.30 6.07
C SER A 177 -27.12 -48.83 5.94
N ARG A 178 -27.71 -48.27 7.00
CA ARG A 178 -28.06 -46.85 7.11
C ARG A 178 -26.81 -45.95 7.11
N GLU A 179 -25.70 -46.36 7.73
CA GLU A 179 -24.46 -45.56 7.66
C GLU A 179 -23.93 -45.51 6.23
N THR A 180 -23.93 -46.65 5.54
CA THR A 180 -23.47 -46.77 4.15
C THR A 180 -24.32 -45.91 3.22
N GLN A 181 -25.65 -45.93 3.38
CA GLN A 181 -26.57 -45.06 2.64
C GLN A 181 -26.26 -43.57 2.86
N ARG A 182 -26.08 -43.14 4.12
CA ARG A 182 -25.78 -41.75 4.47
C ARG A 182 -24.44 -41.30 3.89
N LEU A 183 -23.42 -42.15 3.96
CA LEU A 183 -22.09 -41.87 3.42
C LEU A 183 -22.15 -41.68 1.89
N TRP A 184 -22.74 -42.64 1.18
CA TRP A 184 -22.87 -42.59 -0.28
C TRP A 184 -23.77 -41.44 -0.74
N ALA A 185 -24.91 -41.20 -0.08
CA ALA A 185 -25.79 -40.08 -0.42
C ALA A 185 -25.08 -38.73 -0.32
N ARG A 186 -24.32 -38.49 0.77
CA ARG A 186 -23.53 -37.26 0.96
C ARG A 186 -22.46 -37.09 -0.11
N LEU A 187 -21.68 -38.14 -0.38
CA LEU A 187 -20.60 -38.08 -1.36
C LEU A 187 -21.13 -37.89 -2.79
N LEU A 188 -22.21 -38.58 -3.14
CA LEU A 188 -22.87 -38.42 -4.43
C LEU A 188 -23.48 -37.02 -4.57
N GLN A 189 -24.03 -36.44 -3.50
CA GLN A 189 -24.57 -35.07 -3.52
C GLN A 189 -23.48 -34.04 -3.78
N ARG A 190 -22.26 -34.28 -3.27
CA ARG A 190 -21.06 -33.50 -3.60
C ARG A 190 -20.62 -33.70 -5.03
N ALA A 191 -20.62 -34.95 -5.52
CA ALA A 191 -20.27 -35.22 -6.91
C ALA A 191 -21.25 -34.54 -7.87
N VAL A 192 -22.56 -34.53 -7.57
CA VAL A 192 -23.57 -33.74 -8.27
C VAL A 192 -23.21 -32.26 -8.25
N GLN A 193 -22.92 -31.68 -7.08
CA GLN A 193 -22.58 -30.26 -6.96
C GLN A 193 -21.33 -29.92 -7.80
N HIS A 194 -20.24 -30.68 -7.63
CA HIS A 194 -18.98 -30.46 -8.33
C HIS A 194 -19.13 -30.58 -9.85
N GLN A 195 -19.82 -31.61 -10.34
CA GLN A 195 -20.07 -31.77 -11.77
C GLN A 195 -21.04 -30.70 -12.31
N SER A 196 -21.97 -30.21 -11.49
CA SER A 196 -22.95 -29.18 -11.87
C SER A 196 -22.34 -27.77 -11.94
N THR A 197 -21.29 -27.47 -11.15
CA THR A 197 -20.66 -26.13 -11.11
C THR A 197 -19.40 -26.01 -11.98
N VAL A 198 -19.20 -26.90 -12.95
CA VAL A 198 -17.95 -26.94 -13.76
C VAL A 198 -17.71 -25.62 -14.49
N LEU A 199 -18.72 -25.05 -15.15
CA LEU A 199 -18.57 -23.80 -15.90
C LEU A 199 -18.35 -22.60 -14.98
N GLN A 200 -19.09 -22.53 -13.86
CA GLN A 200 -18.97 -21.47 -12.88
C GLN A 200 -17.59 -21.45 -12.20
N ARG A 201 -16.91 -22.61 -12.11
CA ARG A 201 -15.58 -22.72 -11.52
C ARG A 201 -14.43 -22.45 -12.48
N LYS A 202 -14.63 -22.60 -13.80
CA LYS A 202 -13.58 -22.36 -14.80
C LYS A 202 -13.22 -20.87 -14.90
N ASP A 203 -14.16 -19.96 -14.61
CA ASP A 203 -14.02 -18.49 -14.62
C ASP A 203 -13.25 -17.90 -15.83
N THR A 204 -13.35 -18.56 -17.00
CA THR A 204 -12.78 -18.03 -18.24
C THR A 204 -13.79 -17.14 -18.96
N VAL A 205 -13.32 -16.26 -19.85
CA VAL A 205 -14.20 -15.42 -20.67
C VAL A 205 -15.14 -16.28 -21.52
N GLU A 206 -14.67 -17.40 -22.06
CA GLU A 206 -15.49 -18.32 -22.86
C GLU A 206 -16.61 -18.92 -22.02
N SER A 207 -16.32 -19.30 -20.76
CA SER A 207 -17.31 -19.90 -19.86
C SER A 207 -18.39 -18.88 -19.48
N ARG A 208 -18.01 -17.61 -19.24
CA ARG A 208 -18.95 -16.52 -18.97
C ARG A 208 -19.79 -16.16 -20.19
N ALA A 209 -19.15 -15.98 -21.35
CA ALA A 209 -19.80 -15.70 -22.62
C ALA A 209 -20.79 -16.82 -23.01
N PHE A 210 -20.45 -18.08 -22.76
CA PHE A 210 -21.32 -19.22 -23.01
C PHE A 210 -22.60 -19.17 -22.16
N LEU A 211 -22.48 -18.90 -20.85
CA LEU A 211 -23.62 -18.81 -19.94
C LEU A 211 -24.53 -17.62 -20.30
N GLU A 212 -23.95 -16.47 -20.67
CA GLU A 212 -24.72 -15.32 -21.17
C GLU A 212 -25.39 -15.62 -22.51
N ALA A 213 -24.73 -16.30 -23.44
CA ALA A 213 -25.34 -16.69 -24.72
C ALA A 213 -26.55 -17.62 -24.52
N VAL A 214 -26.49 -18.56 -23.57
CA VAL A 214 -27.63 -19.41 -23.22
C VAL A 214 -28.78 -18.58 -22.63
N ARG A 215 -28.49 -17.56 -21.82
CA ARG A 215 -29.50 -16.65 -21.27
C ARG A 215 -30.19 -15.86 -22.38
N PHE A 216 -29.43 -15.21 -23.26
CA PHE A 216 -29.95 -14.43 -24.39
C PHE A 216 -30.81 -15.29 -25.32
N TYR A 217 -30.32 -16.47 -25.71
CA TYR A 217 -31.07 -17.39 -26.57
C TYR A 217 -32.43 -17.79 -25.98
N ARG A 218 -32.52 -17.98 -24.65
CA ARG A 218 -33.80 -18.29 -23.97
C ARG A 218 -34.73 -17.08 -23.90
N GLN A 219 -34.18 -15.88 -23.70
CA GLN A 219 -34.95 -14.64 -23.65
C GLN A 219 -35.65 -14.36 -24.99
N GLU A 220 -34.98 -14.55 -26.13
CA GLU A 220 -35.59 -14.41 -27.46
C GLU A 220 -36.78 -15.36 -27.69
N ARG A 221 -36.76 -16.51 -27.03
CA ARG A 221 -37.84 -17.52 -27.09
C ARG A 221 -38.89 -17.33 -25.99
N GLY A 222 -38.92 -16.15 -25.35
CA GLY A 222 -39.90 -15.75 -24.35
C GLY A 222 -39.72 -16.39 -22.97
N SER A 223 -38.55 -16.96 -22.69
CA SER A 223 -38.24 -17.63 -21.41
C SER A 223 -37.22 -16.83 -20.60
N TYR A 224 -37.71 -15.96 -19.69
CA TYR A 224 -36.89 -15.01 -18.93
C TYR A 224 -36.37 -15.54 -17.58
N GLN A 225 -36.85 -16.70 -17.12
CA GLN A 225 -36.54 -17.22 -15.78
C GLN A 225 -35.13 -17.86 -15.66
N PRO A 226 -34.40 -17.70 -14.53
CA PRO A 226 -33.08 -18.32 -14.29
C PRO A 226 -33.16 -19.84 -14.33
N GLY A 227 -32.74 -20.49 -15.42
CA GLY A 227 -33.01 -21.91 -15.65
C GLY A 227 -32.26 -22.90 -14.74
N VAL A 228 -32.91 -24.00 -14.37
CA VAL A 228 -32.32 -25.20 -13.71
C VAL A 228 -31.19 -25.83 -14.54
N LEU A 229 -31.10 -25.44 -15.82
CA LEU A 229 -30.36 -26.09 -16.89
C LEU A 229 -28.98 -25.47 -17.15
N LEU A 230 -28.57 -24.44 -16.41
CA LEU A 230 -27.23 -23.84 -16.47
C LEU A 230 -26.19 -24.62 -15.65
N MET A 231 -26.46 -25.89 -15.38
CA MET A 231 -25.63 -26.75 -14.53
C MET A 231 -24.99 -27.83 -15.38
N GLY A 232 -23.67 -27.95 -15.28
CA GLY A 232 -22.88 -28.94 -16.01
C GLY A 232 -21.81 -28.36 -16.91
N SER A 233 -21.30 -29.21 -17.81
CA SER A 233 -20.44 -28.81 -18.92
C SER A 233 -21.22 -28.16 -20.07
N GLU A 234 -20.50 -27.52 -21.00
CA GLU A 234 -21.04 -26.87 -22.19
C GLU A 234 -21.98 -27.82 -22.97
N GLU A 235 -21.57 -29.08 -23.10
CA GLU A 235 -22.36 -30.15 -23.74
C GLU A 235 -23.70 -30.42 -23.02
N GLU A 236 -23.70 -30.43 -21.69
CA GLU A 236 -24.85 -30.81 -20.87
C GLU A 236 -25.90 -29.70 -20.83
N VAL A 237 -25.44 -28.45 -20.72
CA VAL A 237 -26.30 -27.27 -20.76
C VAL A 237 -27.02 -27.18 -22.10
N LEU A 238 -26.29 -27.29 -23.22
CA LEU A 238 -26.91 -27.27 -24.56
C LEU A 238 -27.81 -28.47 -24.82
N SER A 239 -27.42 -29.68 -24.39
CA SER A 239 -28.28 -30.86 -24.53
C SER A 239 -29.60 -30.69 -23.77
N SER A 240 -29.56 -30.05 -22.60
CA SER A 240 -30.73 -29.75 -21.79
C SER A 240 -31.62 -28.69 -22.44
N LEU A 241 -31.01 -27.66 -23.04
CA LEU A 241 -31.69 -26.61 -23.79
C LEU A 241 -32.41 -27.18 -25.03
N VAL A 242 -31.73 -28.04 -25.81
CA VAL A 242 -32.35 -28.75 -26.94
C VAL A 242 -33.51 -29.62 -26.46
N MET A 243 -33.36 -30.32 -25.33
CA MET A 243 -34.44 -31.13 -24.77
C MET A 243 -35.64 -30.27 -24.35
N GLU A 244 -35.44 -29.07 -23.79
CA GLU A 244 -36.51 -28.14 -23.42
C GLU A 244 -37.42 -27.80 -24.61
N GLU A 245 -36.84 -27.52 -25.78
CA GLU A 245 -37.56 -27.20 -27.00
C GLU A 245 -38.22 -28.41 -27.67
N ILE A 246 -37.57 -29.56 -27.60
CA ILE A 246 -38.05 -30.79 -28.25
C ILE A 246 -39.13 -31.50 -27.40
N LEU A 247 -39.15 -31.28 -26.08
CA LEU A 247 -40.06 -31.97 -25.16
C LEU A 247 -41.56 -31.76 -25.48
N PRO A 248 -42.05 -30.54 -25.81
CA PRO A 248 -43.42 -30.33 -26.29
C PRO A 248 -43.75 -31.16 -27.53
N TYR A 249 -42.84 -31.21 -28.51
CA TYR A 249 -43.01 -32.02 -29.72
C TYR A 249 -43.12 -33.51 -29.38
N LEU A 250 -42.23 -34.05 -28.53
CA LEU A 250 -42.30 -35.44 -28.07
C LEU A 250 -43.60 -35.76 -27.34
N ARG A 251 -44.07 -34.84 -26.48
CA ARG A 251 -45.32 -34.96 -25.72
C ARG A 251 -46.57 -34.94 -26.61
N TYR A 252 -46.56 -34.15 -27.69
CA TYR A 252 -47.72 -34.02 -28.56
C TYR A 252 -47.77 -35.10 -29.65
N GLN A 253 -46.63 -35.38 -30.30
CA GLN A 253 -46.57 -36.25 -31.49
C GLN A 253 -46.33 -37.73 -31.16
N ILE A 254 -45.51 -38.01 -30.14
CA ILE A 254 -44.99 -39.37 -29.87
C ILE A 254 -45.68 -40.01 -28.66
N PHE A 255 -45.85 -39.26 -27.58
CA PHE A 255 -46.44 -39.76 -26.33
C PHE A 255 -47.83 -40.43 -26.49
N PRO A 256 -48.79 -39.90 -27.28
CA PRO A 256 -50.10 -40.55 -27.46
C PRO A 256 -50.04 -41.95 -28.08
N ARG A 257 -48.92 -42.29 -28.75
CA ARG A 257 -48.73 -43.58 -29.46
C ARG A 257 -48.14 -44.68 -28.58
N LEU A 258 -47.89 -44.42 -27.30
CA LEU A 258 -47.27 -45.39 -26.36
C LEU A 258 -48.29 -46.37 -25.74
N ILE A 259 -47.90 -47.64 -25.62
CA ILE A 259 -48.74 -48.76 -25.16
C ILE A 259 -49.14 -48.64 -23.67
N LEU A 260 -50.37 -49.05 -23.33
CA LEU A 260 -51.08 -48.77 -22.07
C LEU A 260 -50.51 -49.38 -20.77
N ASN A 261 -49.80 -50.52 -20.79
CA ASN A 261 -49.52 -51.26 -19.55
C ASN A 261 -48.37 -50.71 -18.68
N GLN A 262 -47.48 -49.86 -19.19
CA GLN A 262 -46.38 -49.23 -18.41
C GLN A 262 -45.99 -47.83 -18.92
N LYS A 263 -46.99 -46.98 -19.21
CA LYS A 263 -46.78 -45.66 -19.87
C LYS A 263 -45.67 -44.78 -19.27
N ARG A 264 -45.53 -44.74 -17.94
CA ARG A 264 -44.51 -43.92 -17.26
C ARG A 264 -43.09 -44.43 -17.48
N LEU A 265 -42.86 -45.74 -17.38
CA LEU A 265 -41.54 -46.34 -17.58
C LEU A 265 -41.11 -46.25 -19.05
N THR A 266 -42.05 -46.47 -19.97
CA THR A 266 -41.80 -46.32 -21.41
C THR A 266 -41.47 -44.86 -21.77
N TRP A 267 -42.17 -43.89 -21.17
CA TRP A 267 -41.87 -42.47 -21.36
C TRP A 267 -40.47 -42.09 -20.86
N ILE A 268 -40.08 -42.52 -19.66
CA ILE A 268 -38.74 -42.25 -19.10
C ILE A 268 -37.65 -42.87 -19.99
N LYS A 269 -37.86 -44.09 -20.49
CA LYS A 269 -36.91 -44.75 -21.40
C LYS A 269 -36.78 -44.03 -22.74
N LEU A 270 -37.91 -43.60 -23.33
CA LEU A 270 -37.92 -42.83 -24.57
C LEU A 270 -37.18 -41.49 -24.39
N GLN A 271 -37.47 -40.77 -23.31
CA GLN A 271 -36.85 -39.49 -23.00
C GLN A 271 -35.33 -39.63 -22.82
N ALA A 272 -34.88 -40.70 -22.13
CA ALA A 272 -33.46 -41.02 -21.98
C ALA A 272 -32.77 -41.37 -23.31
N GLU A 273 -33.47 -42.08 -24.21
CA GLU A 273 -32.95 -42.41 -25.54
C GLU A 273 -32.77 -41.15 -26.41
N VAL A 274 -33.77 -40.26 -26.43
CA VAL A 274 -33.68 -38.99 -27.16
C VAL A 274 -32.56 -38.12 -26.58
N TYR A 275 -32.49 -37.99 -25.25
CA TYR A 275 -31.43 -37.22 -24.60
C TYR A 275 -30.03 -37.74 -24.93
N SER A 276 -29.84 -39.08 -24.97
CA SER A 276 -28.56 -39.67 -25.36
C SER A 276 -28.18 -39.37 -26.81
N GLN A 277 -29.16 -39.34 -27.72
CA GLN A 277 -28.93 -39.00 -29.13
C GLN A 277 -28.57 -37.53 -29.30
N VAL A 278 -29.36 -36.63 -28.69
CA VAL A 278 -29.12 -35.18 -28.70
C VAL A 278 -27.73 -34.88 -28.15
N ARG A 279 -27.39 -35.46 -27.00
CA ARG A 279 -26.11 -35.26 -26.34
C ARG A 279 -24.91 -35.67 -27.20
N ALA A 280 -25.01 -36.78 -27.92
CA ALA A 280 -23.96 -37.23 -28.83
C ALA A 280 -23.76 -36.25 -30.01
N GLN A 281 -24.84 -35.69 -30.54
CA GLN A 281 -24.78 -34.68 -31.60
C GLN A 281 -24.22 -33.35 -31.08
N VAL A 282 -24.75 -32.83 -29.98
CA VAL A 282 -24.29 -31.58 -29.33
C VAL A 282 -22.81 -31.66 -29.00
N ARG A 283 -22.31 -32.80 -28.48
CA ARG A 283 -20.88 -33.01 -28.17
C ARG A 283 -19.98 -32.79 -29.38
N ALA A 284 -20.38 -33.27 -30.55
CA ALA A 284 -19.57 -33.13 -31.77
C ALA A 284 -19.53 -31.67 -32.24
N GLU A 285 -20.69 -31.02 -32.28
CA GLU A 285 -20.84 -29.65 -32.75
C GLU A 285 -20.18 -28.63 -31.80
N ILE A 286 -20.35 -28.78 -30.48
CA ILE A 286 -19.73 -27.85 -29.52
C ILE A 286 -18.20 -27.98 -29.51
N ARG A 287 -17.67 -29.18 -29.76
CA ARG A 287 -16.22 -29.36 -29.88
C ARG A 287 -15.67 -28.62 -31.09
N ALA A 288 -16.34 -28.75 -32.24
CA ALA A 288 -15.97 -28.03 -33.45
C ALA A 288 -16.04 -26.50 -33.25
N LEU A 289 -17.11 -26.01 -32.61
CA LEU A 289 -17.30 -24.60 -32.30
C LEU A 289 -16.20 -24.06 -31.37
N MET A 290 -15.83 -24.80 -30.32
CA MET A 290 -14.78 -24.38 -29.39
C MET A 290 -13.38 -24.40 -30.05
N GLU A 291 -13.13 -25.33 -30.98
CA GLU A 291 -11.89 -25.34 -31.78
C GLU A 291 -11.82 -24.14 -32.74
N GLU A 292 -12.93 -23.77 -33.38
CA GLU A 292 -13.04 -22.57 -34.22
C GLU A 292 -12.77 -21.29 -33.42
N VAL A 293 -13.43 -21.15 -32.27
CA VAL A 293 -13.24 -20.02 -31.36
C VAL A 293 -11.78 -19.90 -30.89
N ALA A 294 -11.15 -21.02 -30.54
CA ALA A 294 -9.74 -21.03 -30.13
C ALA A 294 -8.79 -20.54 -31.24
N GLN A 295 -9.12 -20.81 -32.51
CA GLN A 295 -8.34 -20.33 -33.66
C GLN A 295 -8.55 -18.83 -33.94
N GLN A 296 -9.77 -18.33 -33.77
CA GLN A 296 -10.11 -16.92 -34.05
C GLN A 296 -9.72 -15.96 -32.92
N ARG A 297 -9.62 -16.46 -31.68
CA ARG A 297 -9.36 -15.66 -30.47
C ARG A 297 -8.15 -14.70 -30.58
N PRO A 298 -6.94 -15.12 -31.02
CA PRO A 298 -5.79 -14.22 -31.08
C PRO A 298 -5.99 -13.05 -32.05
N LEU A 299 -6.75 -13.25 -33.12
CA LEU A 299 -7.05 -12.20 -34.10
C LEU A 299 -8.01 -11.16 -33.51
N LEU A 300 -9.03 -11.61 -32.78
CA LEU A 300 -10.00 -10.74 -32.10
C LEU A 300 -9.35 -9.96 -30.97
N GLU A 301 -8.51 -10.58 -30.14
CA GLU A 301 -7.76 -9.89 -29.08
C GLU A 301 -6.85 -8.80 -29.65
N LYS A 302 -6.19 -9.07 -30.79
CA LYS A 302 -5.35 -8.08 -31.48
C LYS A 302 -6.17 -6.88 -31.98
N LEU A 303 -7.37 -7.12 -32.53
CA LEU A 303 -8.26 -6.09 -33.04
C LEU A 303 -8.85 -5.22 -31.91
N VAL A 304 -9.25 -5.83 -30.79
CA VAL A 304 -9.70 -5.10 -29.60
C VAL A 304 -8.59 -4.22 -29.06
N ARG A 305 -7.36 -4.74 -28.97
CA ARG A 305 -6.23 -4.02 -28.37
C ARG A 305 -5.76 -2.83 -29.21
N SER A 306 -5.95 -2.83 -30.53
CA SER A 306 -5.55 -1.69 -31.38
C SER A 306 -6.49 -0.49 -31.26
N ASP A 307 -7.78 -0.75 -31.07
CA ASP A 307 -8.86 0.25 -31.18
C ASP A 307 -9.65 0.43 -29.87
N LEU A 308 -9.11 -0.05 -28.74
CA LEU A 308 -9.80 -0.10 -27.45
C LEU A 308 -10.40 1.25 -27.01
N PRO A 309 -9.72 2.41 -27.15
CA PRO A 309 -10.30 3.70 -26.78
C PRO A 309 -11.50 4.09 -27.65
N GLN A 310 -11.45 3.82 -28.96
CA GLN A 310 -12.52 4.15 -29.91
C GLN A 310 -13.74 3.26 -29.68
N ILE A 311 -13.51 1.95 -29.49
CA ILE A 311 -14.57 0.97 -29.20
C ILE A 311 -15.26 1.32 -27.88
N THR A 312 -14.49 1.67 -26.84
CA THR A 312 -15.04 2.05 -25.52
C THR A 312 -15.83 3.35 -25.58
N ALA A 313 -15.30 4.39 -26.26
CA ALA A 313 -16.01 5.66 -26.41
C ALA A 313 -17.36 5.49 -27.13
N GLN A 314 -17.42 4.61 -28.14
CA GLN A 314 -18.66 4.32 -28.85
C GLN A 314 -19.61 3.46 -28.02
N GLN A 315 -19.10 2.49 -27.25
CA GLN A 315 -19.89 1.73 -26.27
C GLN A 315 -20.57 2.65 -25.26
N ASP A 316 -19.82 3.60 -24.69
CA ASP A 316 -20.32 4.56 -23.72
C ASP A 316 -21.35 5.52 -24.34
N HIS A 317 -21.12 5.96 -25.57
CA HIS A 317 -22.09 6.78 -26.30
C HIS A 317 -23.43 6.06 -26.50
N ILE A 318 -23.40 4.79 -26.93
CA ILE A 318 -24.61 3.98 -27.11
C ILE A 318 -25.28 3.72 -25.76
N ALA A 319 -24.51 3.38 -24.71
CA ALA A 319 -25.03 3.16 -23.37
C ALA A 319 -25.71 4.40 -22.81
N HIS A 320 -25.12 5.58 -23.01
CA HIS A 320 -25.69 6.86 -22.58
C HIS A 320 -27.01 7.16 -23.29
N ARG A 321 -27.06 6.99 -24.62
CA ARG A 321 -28.29 7.16 -25.42
C ARG A 321 -29.41 6.23 -24.96
N ILE A 322 -29.10 4.94 -24.74
CA ILE A 322 -30.07 3.97 -24.21
C ILE A 322 -30.56 4.38 -22.81
N THR A 323 -29.66 4.89 -21.96
CA THR A 323 -30.01 5.33 -20.60
C THR A 323 -30.93 6.56 -20.63
N GLU A 324 -30.68 7.53 -21.51
CA GLU A 324 -31.53 8.71 -21.68
C GLU A 324 -32.91 8.33 -22.21
N ASP A 325 -32.96 7.54 -23.29
CA ASP A 325 -34.21 7.17 -23.97
C ASP A 325 -35.12 6.27 -23.11
N MET A 326 -34.58 5.61 -22.06
CA MET A 326 -35.29 4.64 -21.22
C MET A 326 -35.33 5.02 -19.72
N CYS A 327 -34.91 6.24 -19.37
CA CYS A 327 -34.72 6.64 -17.97
C CYS A 327 -36.03 6.54 -17.16
N GLU A 328 -37.15 6.98 -17.74
CA GLU A 328 -38.44 6.99 -17.06
C GLU A 328 -39.00 5.57 -16.88
N GLU A 329 -38.95 4.73 -17.92
CA GLU A 329 -39.45 3.35 -17.89
C GLU A 329 -38.64 2.48 -16.93
N ILE A 330 -37.31 2.62 -16.91
CA ILE A 330 -36.43 1.90 -15.97
C ILE A 330 -36.74 2.35 -14.54
N SER A 331 -36.83 3.66 -14.30
CA SER A 331 -37.10 4.19 -12.95
C SER A 331 -38.48 3.80 -12.41
N GLN A 332 -39.51 3.86 -13.26
CA GLN A 332 -40.87 3.44 -12.89
C GLN A 332 -40.95 1.93 -12.63
N CYS A 333 -40.24 1.11 -13.41
CA CYS A 333 -40.21 -0.33 -13.20
C CYS A 333 -39.43 -0.68 -11.91
N LEU A 334 -38.28 -0.05 -11.67
CA LEU A 334 -37.50 -0.26 -10.44
C LEU A 334 -38.32 0.11 -9.20
N SER A 335 -38.97 1.28 -9.18
CA SER A 335 -39.71 1.76 -8.02
C SER A 335 -40.97 0.94 -7.70
N HIS A 336 -41.75 0.54 -8.72
CA HIS A 336 -43.03 -0.16 -8.50
C HIS A 336 -42.90 -1.69 -8.45
N ALA A 337 -41.94 -2.27 -9.17
CA ALA A 337 -41.85 -3.73 -9.34
C ALA A 337 -40.74 -4.38 -8.50
N VAL A 338 -39.58 -3.72 -8.41
CA VAL A 338 -38.36 -4.36 -7.88
C VAL A 338 -38.08 -3.92 -6.45
N MET A 339 -38.07 -2.61 -6.17
CA MET A 339 -37.73 -2.06 -4.84
C MET A 339 -38.60 -2.57 -3.69
N PRO A 340 -39.94 -2.73 -3.82
CA PRO A 340 -40.78 -3.25 -2.74
C PRO A 340 -40.47 -4.70 -2.38
N LEU A 341 -39.99 -5.49 -3.35
CA LEU A 341 -39.66 -6.91 -3.16
C LEU A 341 -38.20 -7.11 -2.75
N LEU A 342 -37.33 -6.14 -3.00
CA LEU A 342 -35.88 -6.28 -2.85
C LEU A 342 -35.44 -6.45 -1.39
N GLY A 343 -36.01 -5.69 -0.46
CA GLY A 343 -35.72 -5.80 0.99
C GLY A 343 -36.04 -7.18 1.58
N PRO A 344 -37.29 -7.69 1.41
CA PRO A 344 -37.63 -9.06 1.82
C PRO A 344 -36.80 -10.14 1.10
N THR A 345 -36.50 -9.94 -0.19
CA THR A 345 -35.64 -10.86 -0.96
C THR A 345 -34.22 -10.88 -0.40
N PHE A 346 -33.68 -9.73 0.02
CA PHE A 346 -32.38 -9.64 0.69
C PHE A 346 -32.37 -10.51 1.95
N GLN A 347 -33.41 -10.46 2.79
CA GLN A 347 -33.46 -11.26 4.02
C GLN A 347 -33.45 -12.77 3.74
N GLU A 348 -34.27 -13.24 2.81
CA GLU A 348 -34.35 -14.66 2.45
C GLU A 348 -33.08 -15.20 1.79
N VAL A 349 -32.35 -14.37 1.04
CA VAL A 349 -31.13 -14.77 0.32
C VAL A 349 -29.87 -14.59 1.17
N ALA A 350 -29.75 -13.48 1.90
CA ALA A 350 -28.55 -13.12 2.65
C ALA A 350 -28.42 -13.92 3.96
N ALA A 351 -29.51 -14.24 4.65
CA ALA A 351 -29.48 -15.00 5.91
C ALA A 351 -28.76 -16.36 5.79
N PRO A 352 -29.15 -17.27 4.87
CA PRO A 352 -28.49 -18.57 4.73
C PRO A 352 -27.02 -18.44 4.30
N ILE A 353 -26.69 -17.43 3.49
CA ILE A 353 -25.30 -17.14 3.09
C ILE A 353 -24.48 -16.66 4.30
N CYS A 354 -24.99 -15.71 5.08
CA CYS A 354 -24.31 -15.21 6.28
C CYS A 354 -24.13 -16.30 7.34
N GLU A 355 -25.14 -17.14 7.58
CA GLU A 355 -25.07 -18.27 8.52
C GLU A 355 -24.09 -19.35 8.08
N GLY A 356 -24.14 -19.76 6.81
CA GLY A 356 -23.21 -20.76 6.25
C GLY A 356 -21.76 -20.31 6.32
N PHE A 357 -21.48 -19.03 6.01
CA PHE A 357 -20.14 -18.45 6.08
C PHE A 357 -19.64 -18.33 7.52
N ALA A 358 -20.50 -17.95 8.48
CA ALA A 358 -20.15 -17.91 9.88
C ALA A 358 -19.85 -19.31 10.44
N ALA A 359 -20.65 -20.32 10.08
CA ALA A 359 -20.43 -21.70 10.49
C ALA A 359 -19.14 -22.30 9.89
N ALA A 360 -18.83 -21.99 8.63
CA ALA A 360 -17.58 -22.37 7.99
C ALA A 360 -16.35 -21.77 8.69
N ARG A 361 -16.40 -20.47 9.02
CA ARG A 361 -15.34 -19.81 9.79
C ARG A 361 -15.14 -20.46 11.15
N GLN A 362 -16.23 -20.70 11.88
CA GLN A 362 -16.19 -21.30 13.20
C GLN A 362 -15.58 -22.70 13.17
N LEU A 363 -15.97 -23.52 12.19
CA LEU A 363 -15.40 -24.86 12.00
C LEU A 363 -13.90 -24.80 11.66
N PHE A 364 -13.46 -23.82 10.88
CA PHE A 364 -12.05 -23.63 10.55
C PHE A 364 -11.23 -23.25 11.79
N LEU A 365 -11.75 -22.35 12.63
CA LEU A 365 -11.16 -21.98 13.91
C LEU A 365 -11.02 -23.20 14.84
N GLU A 366 -12.11 -23.95 15.05
CA GLU A 366 -12.11 -25.18 15.87
C GLU A 366 -11.09 -26.20 15.35
N THR A 367 -10.97 -26.34 14.03
CA THR A 367 -9.98 -27.25 13.44
C THR A 367 -8.54 -26.75 13.64
N CYS A 368 -8.31 -25.44 13.59
CA CYS A 368 -7.00 -24.88 13.90
C CYS A 368 -6.64 -25.08 15.39
N ASP A 369 -7.60 -24.94 16.29
CA ASP A 369 -7.40 -25.19 17.72
C ASP A 369 -7.16 -26.69 18.01
N ASP A 370 -7.81 -27.60 17.27
CA ASP A 370 -7.51 -29.04 17.27
C ASP A 370 -6.05 -29.32 16.81
N VAL A 371 -5.54 -28.56 15.83
CA VAL A 371 -4.12 -28.68 15.37
C VAL A 371 -3.16 -28.13 16.42
N VAL A 372 -3.48 -26.97 17.01
CA VAL A 372 -2.67 -26.34 18.06
C VAL A 372 -2.55 -27.26 19.28
N SER A 373 -3.66 -27.86 19.73
CA SER A 373 -3.67 -28.79 20.88
C SER A 373 -2.85 -30.07 20.62
N ARG A 374 -2.85 -30.60 19.39
CA ARG A 374 -2.00 -31.73 18.99
C ARG A 374 -0.51 -31.34 18.87
N GLY A 375 -0.21 -30.09 18.55
CA GLY A 375 1.16 -29.53 18.58
C GLY A 375 1.84 -29.72 19.93
N CYS A 376 1.07 -29.63 21.02
CA CYS A 376 1.56 -29.79 22.39
C CYS A 376 1.97 -31.24 22.76
N SER A 377 1.68 -32.24 21.91
CA SER A 377 1.95 -33.67 22.19
C SER A 377 3.10 -34.28 21.36
N GLY A 378 3.86 -33.47 20.62
CA GLY A 378 5.12 -33.92 19.96
C GLY A 378 4.94 -34.86 18.76
N GLN A 379 3.76 -34.84 18.12
CA GLN A 379 3.43 -35.71 16.98
C GLN A 379 4.13 -35.28 15.68
N SER A 380 4.21 -36.20 14.71
CA SER A 380 4.81 -35.91 13.40
C SER A 380 4.01 -34.84 12.62
N LEU A 381 4.68 -34.09 11.74
CA LEU A 381 4.07 -33.01 10.95
C LEU A 381 2.87 -33.48 10.12
N GLN A 382 2.87 -34.74 9.68
CA GLN A 382 1.77 -35.36 8.95
C GLN A 382 0.56 -35.68 9.85
N GLU A 383 0.79 -36.08 11.09
CA GLU A 383 -0.27 -36.32 12.10
C GLU A 383 -0.84 -35.00 12.63
N LEU A 384 0.00 -33.98 12.83
CA LEU A 384 -0.40 -32.62 13.22
C LEU A 384 -1.34 -31.99 12.19
N LEU A 385 -1.09 -32.19 10.90
CA LEU A 385 -1.93 -31.65 9.81
C LEU A 385 -3.14 -32.51 9.45
N SER A 386 -3.31 -33.68 10.09
CA SER A 386 -4.45 -34.57 9.83
C SER A 386 -5.83 -33.93 10.06
N PRO A 387 -6.05 -33.03 11.05
CA PRO A 387 -7.34 -32.35 11.21
C PRO A 387 -7.67 -31.42 10.04
N LEU A 388 -6.68 -30.73 9.45
CA LEU A 388 -6.90 -29.87 8.28
C LEU A 388 -7.29 -30.66 7.03
N SER A 389 -6.85 -31.91 6.94
CA SER A 389 -7.31 -32.83 5.90
C SER A 389 -8.78 -33.23 6.08
N SER A 390 -9.33 -33.11 7.30
CA SER A 390 -10.74 -33.35 7.63
C SER A 390 -11.66 -32.15 7.38
N LEU A 391 -11.12 -31.00 6.97
CA LEU A 391 -11.91 -29.90 6.38
C LEU A 391 -12.20 -30.16 4.90
N GLY A 392 -11.46 -31.09 4.29
CA GLY A 392 -11.58 -31.47 2.90
C GLY A 392 -12.90 -32.16 2.56
N LEU A 393 -13.15 -32.16 1.26
CA LEU A 393 -14.33 -32.54 0.47
C LEU A 393 -15.15 -33.81 0.87
N GLY A 394 -14.65 -34.67 1.76
CA GLY A 394 -15.30 -35.92 2.21
C GLY A 394 -15.78 -35.95 3.66
N SER A 395 -15.62 -34.86 4.43
CA SER A 395 -15.85 -34.85 5.87
C SER A 395 -17.32 -34.66 6.26
N ALA A 396 -17.76 -35.37 7.31
CA ALA A 396 -19.07 -35.16 7.93
C ALA A 396 -19.24 -33.72 8.46
N ARG A 397 -18.15 -33.07 8.89
CA ARG A 397 -18.14 -31.67 9.37
C ARG A 397 -18.44 -30.68 8.24
N ALA A 398 -17.95 -30.94 7.02
CA ALA A 398 -18.22 -30.07 5.87
C ALA A 398 -19.70 -30.02 5.47
N SER A 399 -20.41 -31.13 5.68
CA SER A 399 -21.85 -31.20 5.38
C SER A 399 -22.70 -30.29 6.27
N GLN A 400 -22.23 -29.94 7.47
CA GLN A 400 -23.00 -29.15 8.45
C GLN A 400 -23.15 -27.68 8.03
N TYR A 401 -22.04 -27.01 7.66
CA TYR A 401 -22.12 -25.60 7.23
C TYR A 401 -22.69 -25.48 5.80
N LEU A 402 -22.46 -26.47 4.94
CA LEU A 402 -22.97 -26.45 3.57
C LEU A 402 -24.49 -26.65 3.52
N SER A 403 -25.09 -27.37 4.49
CA SER A 403 -26.55 -27.45 4.62
C SER A 403 -27.20 -26.14 5.09
N MET A 404 -26.46 -25.27 5.79
CA MET A 404 -26.98 -23.96 6.23
C MET A 404 -27.16 -22.98 5.07
N LEU A 405 -26.47 -23.21 3.95
CA LEU A 405 -26.65 -22.44 2.71
C LEU A 405 -27.94 -22.82 1.96
N GLU A 406 -28.62 -23.90 2.35
CA GLU A 406 -29.89 -24.27 1.72
C GLU A 406 -31.03 -23.37 2.22
N TRP A 407 -31.82 -22.84 1.30
CA TRP A 407 -32.97 -22.01 1.65
C TRP A 407 -34.02 -22.80 2.43
N SER A 408 -34.73 -22.14 3.35
CA SER A 408 -35.82 -22.78 4.10
C SER A 408 -36.98 -23.17 3.18
N ALA A 409 -37.82 -24.13 3.60
CA ALA A 409 -39.01 -24.49 2.82
C ALA A 409 -39.97 -23.29 2.66
N GLY A 410 -40.06 -22.42 3.68
CA GLY A 410 -40.82 -21.17 3.64
C GLY A 410 -40.22 -20.17 2.65
N GLY A 411 -38.91 -19.96 2.67
CA GLY A 411 -38.21 -19.05 1.77
C GLY A 411 -38.32 -19.46 0.30
N ARG A 412 -38.23 -20.77 0.01
CA ARG A 412 -38.48 -21.29 -1.35
C ARG A 412 -39.92 -21.03 -1.81
N ALA A 413 -40.91 -21.24 -0.94
CA ALA A 413 -42.31 -20.98 -1.27
C ALA A 413 -42.59 -19.48 -1.47
N TRP A 414 -41.95 -18.62 -0.66
CA TRP A 414 -42.05 -17.17 -0.76
C TRP A 414 -41.41 -16.63 -2.05
N LEU A 415 -40.20 -17.08 -2.40
CA LEU A 415 -39.54 -16.73 -3.66
C LEU A 415 -40.34 -17.21 -4.87
N GLN A 416 -40.96 -18.38 -4.78
CA GLN A 416 -41.86 -18.88 -5.81
C GLN A 416 -43.10 -17.99 -5.96
N ALA A 417 -43.69 -17.51 -4.85
CA ALA A 417 -44.87 -16.65 -4.87
C ALA A 417 -44.56 -15.22 -5.35
N SER A 418 -43.39 -14.69 -5.00
CA SER A 418 -43.02 -13.29 -5.24
C SER A 418 -42.35 -13.06 -6.60
N TRP A 419 -41.51 -14.01 -7.03
CA TRP A 419 -40.74 -13.90 -8.29
C TRP A 419 -41.10 -14.96 -9.33
N GLY A 420 -42.02 -15.89 -9.02
CA GLY A 420 -42.41 -16.97 -9.94
C GLY A 420 -41.38 -18.11 -10.04
N ILE A 421 -40.40 -18.15 -9.13
CA ILE A 421 -39.23 -19.02 -9.22
C ILE A 421 -39.52 -20.41 -8.62
N HIS A 422 -39.56 -21.45 -9.45
CA HIS A 422 -39.69 -22.84 -8.98
C HIS A 422 -38.45 -23.33 -8.22
N SER A 423 -38.65 -24.26 -7.27
CA SER A 423 -37.61 -24.79 -6.36
C SER A 423 -36.34 -25.32 -7.04
N GLY A 424 -36.41 -25.77 -8.30
CA GLY A 424 -35.25 -26.21 -9.07
C GLY A 424 -34.33 -25.07 -9.53
N LEU A 425 -34.85 -23.84 -9.67
CA LEU A 425 -34.15 -22.66 -10.20
C LEU A 425 -33.24 -22.01 -9.15
N CYS A 426 -33.51 -22.26 -7.86
CA CYS A 426 -32.71 -21.79 -6.71
C CYS A 426 -31.39 -22.54 -6.55
N ARG A 427 -31.31 -23.76 -7.09
CA ARG A 427 -30.24 -24.73 -6.84
C ARG A 427 -28.86 -24.32 -7.40
N PRO A 428 -28.76 -23.71 -8.60
CA PRO A 428 -27.49 -23.19 -9.11
C PRO A 428 -26.85 -22.15 -8.18
N LEU A 429 -27.65 -21.23 -7.62
CA LEU A 429 -27.18 -20.20 -6.68
C LEU A 429 -26.64 -20.82 -5.39
N VAL A 430 -27.37 -21.78 -4.83
CA VAL A 430 -26.92 -22.52 -3.63
C VAL A 430 -25.64 -23.30 -3.92
N PHE A 431 -25.55 -23.99 -5.06
CA PHE A 431 -24.37 -24.74 -5.44
C PHE A 431 -23.15 -23.85 -5.71
N GLN A 432 -23.36 -22.66 -6.28
CA GLN A 432 -22.32 -21.64 -6.44
C GLN A 432 -21.81 -21.20 -5.07
N ALA A 433 -22.68 -20.78 -4.15
CA ALA A 433 -22.29 -20.36 -2.80
C ALA A 433 -21.56 -21.48 -2.03
N GLN A 434 -22.07 -22.72 -2.09
CA GLN A 434 -21.44 -23.89 -1.47
C GLN A 434 -20.06 -24.19 -2.08
N SER A 435 -19.90 -24.02 -3.40
CA SER A 435 -18.64 -24.28 -4.11
C SER A 435 -17.59 -23.23 -3.76
N THR A 436 -17.96 -21.96 -3.78
CA THR A 436 -17.06 -20.84 -3.48
C THR A 436 -16.60 -20.88 -2.02
N LEU A 437 -17.51 -21.16 -1.08
CA LEU A 437 -17.17 -21.29 0.34
C LEU A 437 -16.18 -22.43 0.59
N GLN A 438 -16.37 -23.59 -0.04
CA GLN A 438 -15.44 -24.71 0.06
C GLN A 438 -14.07 -24.36 -0.52
N GLN A 439 -14.00 -23.69 -1.68
CA GLN A 439 -12.74 -23.24 -2.27
C GLN A 439 -11.99 -22.29 -1.33
N LEU A 440 -12.67 -21.36 -0.66
CA LEU A 440 -12.04 -20.45 0.32
C LEU A 440 -11.44 -21.21 1.51
N LEU A 441 -12.16 -22.19 2.06
CA LEU A 441 -11.65 -23.01 3.15
C LEU A 441 -10.48 -23.89 2.72
N ASP A 442 -10.52 -24.46 1.52
CA ASP A 442 -9.42 -25.25 0.97
C ASP A 442 -8.16 -24.39 0.78
N ARG A 443 -8.32 -23.15 0.28
CA ARG A 443 -7.23 -22.17 0.17
C ARG A 443 -6.68 -21.76 1.54
N ALA A 444 -7.54 -21.55 2.53
CA ALA A 444 -7.13 -21.23 3.90
C ALA A 444 -6.36 -22.38 4.55
N ALA A 445 -6.81 -23.63 4.37
CA ALA A 445 -6.11 -24.82 4.85
C ALA A 445 -4.75 -25.00 4.15
N LEU A 446 -4.66 -24.71 2.85
CA LEU A 446 -3.41 -24.75 2.09
C LEU A 446 -2.43 -23.67 2.55
N MET A 447 -2.92 -22.45 2.80
CA MET A 447 -2.12 -21.35 3.34
C MET A 447 -1.62 -21.66 4.76
N PHE A 448 -2.46 -22.22 5.62
CA PHE A 448 -2.06 -22.69 6.95
C PHE A 448 -0.93 -23.71 6.85
N ARG A 449 -1.07 -24.71 5.98
CA ARG A 449 -0.05 -25.74 5.75
C ARG A 449 1.26 -25.14 5.22
N HIS A 450 1.18 -24.20 4.28
CA HIS A 450 2.34 -23.56 3.69
C HIS A 450 3.11 -22.72 4.72
N LEU A 451 2.42 -21.85 5.45
CA LEU A 451 3.00 -21.00 6.49
C LEU A 451 3.61 -21.83 7.63
N LEU A 452 2.93 -22.91 8.04
CA LEU A 452 3.45 -23.81 9.08
C LEU A 452 4.72 -24.55 8.61
N THR A 453 4.73 -25.06 7.37
CA THR A 453 5.90 -25.75 6.80
C THR A 453 7.11 -24.81 6.66
N LEU A 454 6.88 -23.55 6.27
CA LEU A 454 7.92 -22.53 6.18
C LEU A 454 8.52 -22.19 7.56
N LYS A 455 7.68 -21.97 8.57
CA LYS A 455 8.16 -21.57 9.90
C LYS A 455 8.80 -22.72 10.69
N LEU A 456 8.36 -23.97 10.49
CA LEU A 456 8.98 -25.15 11.11
C LEU A 456 10.35 -25.52 10.54
N ARG A 457 10.69 -25.12 9.30
CA ARG A 457 12.04 -25.30 8.73
C ARG A 457 13.11 -24.43 9.41
N LEU A 458 12.70 -23.41 10.18
CA LEU A 458 13.56 -22.39 10.76
C LEU A 458 13.73 -22.54 12.28
N SER A 459 13.03 -23.48 12.94
CA SER A 459 12.99 -23.62 14.41
C SER A 459 13.49 -24.99 14.89
N VAL A 460 14.39 -25.03 15.87
CA VAL A 460 14.99 -26.26 16.44
C VAL A 460 14.33 -26.69 17.77
N ASP A 461 13.48 -25.85 18.38
CA ASP A 461 13.02 -26.03 19.77
C ASP A 461 11.49 -26.34 19.90
N PRO A 462 11.08 -27.42 20.59
CA PRO A 462 9.66 -27.83 20.73
C PRO A 462 8.75 -26.81 21.45
N SER A 463 9.32 -26.00 22.34
CA SER A 463 8.57 -24.97 23.11
C SER A 463 8.03 -23.84 22.21
N GLN A 464 8.68 -23.59 21.07
CA GLN A 464 8.31 -22.53 20.12
C GLN A 464 7.22 -22.98 19.13
N VAL A 465 7.00 -24.28 18.97
CA VAL A 465 6.05 -24.84 18.00
C VAL A 465 4.61 -24.39 18.29
N THR A 466 4.21 -24.39 19.56
CA THR A 466 2.86 -23.93 19.97
C THR A 466 2.66 -22.44 19.71
N ALA A 467 3.68 -21.61 19.97
CA ALA A 467 3.63 -20.18 19.68
C ALA A 467 3.58 -19.90 18.16
N ILE A 468 4.31 -20.67 17.35
CA ILE A 468 4.26 -20.61 15.88
C ILE A 468 2.86 -21.00 15.38
N LEU A 469 2.27 -22.06 15.92
CA LEU A 469 0.92 -22.53 15.55
C LEU A 469 -0.15 -21.47 15.84
N HIS A 470 -0.12 -20.83 17.00
CA HIS A 470 -1.03 -19.71 17.31
C HIS A 470 -0.86 -18.53 16.35
N ARG A 471 0.37 -18.12 16.04
CA ARG A 471 0.63 -17.03 15.08
C ARG A 471 0.17 -17.36 13.67
N VAL A 472 0.38 -18.60 13.21
CA VAL A 472 -0.08 -19.06 11.89
C VAL A 472 -1.61 -19.09 11.85
N ARG A 473 -2.27 -19.63 12.89
CA ARG A 473 -3.74 -19.61 13.05
C ARG A 473 -4.28 -18.20 12.92
N ASP A 474 -3.78 -17.26 13.72
CA ASP A 474 -4.33 -15.91 13.77
C ASP A 474 -4.14 -15.17 12.44
N ARG A 475 -2.99 -15.35 11.78
CA ARG A 475 -2.72 -14.79 10.44
C ARG A 475 -3.68 -15.34 9.39
N VAL A 476 -3.89 -16.66 9.38
CA VAL A 476 -4.77 -17.31 8.38
C VAL A 476 -6.23 -16.94 8.62
N LEU A 477 -6.67 -16.87 9.88
CA LEU A 477 -8.02 -16.44 10.23
C LEU A 477 -8.30 -15.00 9.81
N LYS A 478 -7.35 -14.08 10.04
CA LYS A 478 -7.51 -12.67 9.68
C LYS A 478 -7.69 -12.49 8.16
N GLN A 479 -6.96 -13.27 7.37
CA GLN A 479 -7.10 -13.28 5.92
C GLN A 479 -8.40 -13.97 5.47
N LEU A 480 -8.77 -15.09 6.09
CA LEU A 480 -10.02 -15.78 5.81
C LEU A 480 -11.23 -14.87 6.10
N ASP A 481 -11.19 -14.08 7.18
CA ASP A 481 -12.24 -13.13 7.54
C ASP A 481 -12.40 -12.01 6.51
N HIS A 482 -11.29 -11.52 5.96
CA HIS A 482 -11.30 -10.54 4.88
C HIS A 482 -11.93 -11.11 3.61
N ASP A 483 -11.45 -12.27 3.15
CA ASP A 483 -11.93 -12.91 1.92
C ASP A 483 -13.39 -13.37 2.03
N LEU A 484 -13.80 -13.93 3.18
CA LEU A 484 -15.19 -14.27 3.46
C LEU A 484 -16.09 -13.05 3.38
N ARG A 485 -15.65 -11.87 3.85
CA ARG A 485 -16.44 -10.63 3.78
C ARG A 485 -16.65 -10.17 2.34
N ILE A 486 -15.60 -10.18 1.53
CA ILE A 486 -15.64 -9.78 0.11
C ILE A 486 -16.56 -10.73 -0.66
N VAL A 487 -16.28 -12.03 -0.58
CA VAL A 487 -17.00 -13.06 -1.35
C VAL A 487 -18.46 -13.15 -0.92
N ARG A 488 -18.76 -13.03 0.38
CA ARG A 488 -20.15 -12.99 0.87
C ARG A 488 -20.93 -11.83 0.26
N THR A 489 -20.33 -10.64 0.22
CA THR A 489 -20.97 -9.45 -0.34
C THR A 489 -21.19 -9.62 -1.84
N GLN A 490 -20.21 -10.15 -2.56
CA GLN A 490 -20.33 -10.46 -4.00
C GLN A 490 -21.42 -11.50 -4.27
N LEU A 491 -21.45 -12.61 -3.53
CA LEU A 491 -22.46 -13.66 -3.73
C LEU A 491 -23.88 -13.19 -3.44
N VAL A 492 -24.08 -12.36 -2.40
CA VAL A 492 -25.39 -11.77 -2.10
C VAL A 492 -25.81 -10.83 -3.23
N LEU A 493 -24.91 -9.95 -3.68
CA LEU A 493 -25.16 -9.04 -4.79
C LEU A 493 -25.51 -9.80 -6.08
N GLU A 494 -24.71 -10.80 -6.46
CA GLU A 494 -24.95 -11.63 -7.65
C GLU A 494 -26.26 -12.41 -7.57
N SER A 495 -26.58 -12.96 -6.40
CA SER A 495 -27.83 -13.71 -6.20
C SER A 495 -29.03 -12.80 -6.37
N LEU A 496 -29.00 -11.61 -5.76
CA LEU A 496 -30.08 -10.63 -5.89
C LEU A 496 -30.22 -10.12 -7.32
N LEU A 497 -29.09 -9.85 -7.99
CA LEU A 497 -29.07 -9.47 -9.40
C LEU A 497 -29.69 -10.57 -10.28
N GLN A 498 -29.33 -11.84 -10.10
CA GLN A 498 -29.88 -12.92 -10.92
C GLN A 498 -31.40 -13.10 -10.74
N LEU A 499 -31.90 -12.91 -9.52
CA LEU A 499 -33.33 -13.02 -9.20
C LEU A 499 -34.13 -11.84 -9.75
N SER A 500 -33.62 -10.61 -9.62
CA SER A 500 -34.36 -9.39 -9.96
C SER A 500 -34.18 -8.91 -11.40
N LEU A 501 -33.02 -9.16 -12.03
CA LEU A 501 -32.72 -8.73 -13.41
C LEU A 501 -33.65 -9.42 -14.41
N SER A 502 -33.94 -10.70 -14.19
CA SER A 502 -34.85 -11.50 -15.03
C SER A 502 -36.25 -10.88 -15.10
N ALA A 503 -36.77 -10.40 -13.97
CA ALA A 503 -38.08 -9.74 -13.88
C ALA A 503 -38.07 -8.34 -14.51
N LEU A 504 -36.95 -7.62 -14.41
CA LEU A 504 -36.78 -6.31 -15.05
C LEU A 504 -36.79 -6.44 -16.58
N ILE A 505 -36.07 -7.42 -17.13
CA ILE A 505 -36.00 -7.68 -18.57
C ILE A 505 -37.35 -8.13 -19.11
N GLU A 506 -38.05 -9.02 -18.40
CA GLU A 506 -39.38 -9.50 -18.81
C GLU A 506 -40.38 -8.34 -18.98
N ARG A 507 -40.37 -7.37 -18.04
CA ARG A 507 -41.27 -6.21 -18.07
C ARG A 507 -40.90 -5.16 -19.12
N LEU A 508 -39.62 -5.03 -19.42
CA LEU A 508 -39.10 -4.10 -20.44
C LEU A 508 -38.94 -4.74 -21.82
N SER A 509 -39.38 -5.99 -22.01
CA SER A 509 -39.26 -6.75 -23.27
C SER A 509 -40.00 -6.16 -24.46
N HIS A 510 -40.89 -5.20 -24.24
CA HIS A 510 -41.63 -4.50 -25.30
C HIS A 510 -40.79 -3.44 -26.03
N LEU A 511 -39.61 -3.08 -25.48
CA LEU A 511 -38.71 -2.10 -26.07
C LEU A 511 -37.71 -2.81 -26.98
N ASP A 512 -37.68 -2.42 -28.26
CA ASP A 512 -36.83 -3.06 -29.26
C ASP A 512 -35.44 -2.40 -29.33
N PRO A 513 -34.36 -3.09 -28.91
CA PRO A 513 -33.00 -2.57 -29.00
C PRO A 513 -32.50 -2.45 -30.45
N SER A 514 -33.25 -2.93 -31.45
CA SER A 514 -32.88 -2.85 -32.86
C SER A 514 -32.67 -1.41 -33.34
N GLN A 515 -33.39 -0.44 -32.76
CA GLN A 515 -33.35 0.98 -33.15
C GLN A 515 -31.96 1.64 -33.00
N TYR A 516 -31.07 1.07 -32.19
CA TYR A 516 -29.73 1.60 -31.93
C TYR A 516 -28.65 0.98 -32.84
N HIS A 517 -28.98 0.02 -33.71
CA HIS A 517 -28.01 -0.56 -34.66
C HIS A 517 -27.35 0.48 -35.58
N PRO A 518 -28.04 1.52 -36.08
CA PRO A 518 -27.41 2.56 -36.90
C PRO A 518 -26.30 3.36 -36.18
N LEU A 519 -26.25 3.31 -34.84
CA LEU A 519 -25.23 4.00 -34.05
C LEU A 519 -23.91 3.21 -33.94
N VAL A 520 -23.88 1.96 -34.42
CA VAL A 520 -22.69 1.10 -34.38
C VAL A 520 -21.88 1.26 -35.67
N HIS A 521 -20.57 1.50 -35.52
CA HIS A 521 -19.67 1.62 -36.65
C HIS A 521 -19.44 0.24 -37.28
N PRO A 522 -19.44 0.10 -38.62
CA PRO A 522 -19.34 -1.20 -39.29
C PRO A 522 -18.17 -2.06 -38.80
N ASP A 523 -17.01 -1.45 -38.56
CA ASP A 523 -15.79 -2.13 -38.11
C ASP A 523 -15.86 -2.67 -36.67
N TYR A 524 -16.79 -2.14 -35.85
CA TYR A 524 -16.95 -2.51 -34.44
C TYR A 524 -18.20 -3.34 -34.15
N THR A 525 -18.97 -3.65 -35.20
CA THR A 525 -20.16 -4.54 -35.14
C THR A 525 -19.91 -5.87 -34.40
N PRO A 526 -18.74 -6.54 -34.52
CA PRO A 526 -18.48 -7.77 -33.76
C PRO A 526 -18.43 -7.59 -32.25
N PHE A 527 -18.04 -6.40 -31.76
CA PHE A 527 -17.83 -6.10 -30.33
C PHE A 527 -18.98 -5.34 -29.70
N LEU A 528 -19.66 -4.49 -30.48
CA LEU A 528 -20.72 -3.60 -30.02
C LEU A 528 -22.07 -4.07 -30.54
N HIS A 529 -22.81 -4.81 -29.71
CA HIS A 529 -24.18 -5.22 -30.01
C HIS A 529 -25.17 -4.45 -29.12
N PRO A 530 -26.11 -3.66 -29.67
CA PRO A 530 -26.99 -2.82 -28.86
C PRO A 530 -27.84 -3.60 -27.86
N GLY A 531 -28.27 -4.82 -28.18
CA GLY A 531 -28.98 -5.69 -27.23
C GLY A 531 -28.13 -6.10 -26.02
N ILE A 532 -26.81 -6.25 -26.19
CA ILE A 532 -25.88 -6.55 -25.08
C ILE A 532 -25.67 -5.29 -24.23
N ILE A 533 -25.48 -4.14 -24.88
CA ILE A 533 -25.31 -2.85 -24.19
C ILE A 533 -26.57 -2.49 -23.40
N HIS A 534 -27.76 -2.71 -23.97
CA HIS A 534 -29.04 -2.54 -23.27
C HIS A 534 -29.12 -3.40 -21.99
N HIS A 535 -28.75 -4.68 -22.07
CA HIS A 535 -28.70 -5.56 -20.90
C HIS A 535 -27.66 -5.11 -19.87
N GLN A 536 -26.51 -4.58 -20.31
CA GLN A 536 -25.49 -4.00 -19.43
C GLN A 536 -26.02 -2.76 -18.69
N VAL A 537 -26.75 -1.87 -19.37
CA VAL A 537 -27.38 -0.68 -18.76
C VAL A 537 -28.43 -1.07 -17.71
N LEU A 538 -29.30 -2.04 -18.00
CA LEU A 538 -30.28 -2.55 -17.05
C LEU A 538 -29.61 -3.18 -15.82
N ARG A 539 -28.57 -4.01 -16.05
CA ARG A 539 -27.79 -4.63 -14.98
C ARG A 539 -27.09 -3.58 -14.12
N ALA A 540 -26.48 -2.54 -14.72
CA ALA A 540 -25.80 -1.47 -13.99
C ALA A 540 -26.78 -0.65 -13.13
N SER A 541 -27.94 -0.29 -13.69
CA SER A 541 -29.00 0.45 -12.98
C SER A 541 -29.51 -0.33 -11.77
N LEU A 542 -29.79 -1.62 -11.94
CA LEU A 542 -30.23 -2.50 -10.86
C LEU A 542 -29.13 -2.75 -9.81
N THR A 543 -27.87 -2.87 -10.24
CA THR A 543 -26.72 -3.05 -9.33
C THR A 543 -26.62 -1.89 -8.35
N ARG A 544 -26.84 -0.65 -8.82
CA ARG A 544 -26.81 0.56 -8.00
C ARG A 544 -27.85 0.52 -6.88
N GLU A 545 -29.09 0.13 -7.20
CA GLU A 545 -30.19 0.02 -6.23
C GLU A 545 -29.94 -1.11 -5.22
N ILE A 546 -29.48 -2.28 -5.69
CA ILE A 546 -29.17 -3.41 -4.80
C ILE A 546 -28.04 -3.04 -3.84
N GLN A 547 -26.97 -2.40 -4.32
CA GLN A 547 -25.88 -1.94 -3.47
C GLN A 547 -26.35 -0.92 -2.43
N ALA A 548 -27.29 -0.03 -2.76
CA ALA A 548 -27.88 0.89 -1.80
C ALA A 548 -28.61 0.14 -0.67
N VAL A 549 -29.50 -0.80 -1.02
CA VAL A 549 -30.21 -1.64 -0.04
C VAL A 549 -29.23 -2.46 0.81
N MET A 550 -28.19 -3.02 0.18
CA MET A 550 -27.17 -3.80 0.88
C MET A 550 -26.39 -2.97 1.90
N ARG A 551 -26.04 -1.71 1.59
CA ARG A 551 -25.31 -0.82 2.52
C ARG A 551 -26.07 -0.62 3.83
N ASP A 552 -27.39 -0.50 3.76
CA ASP A 552 -28.23 -0.24 4.93
C ASP A 552 -28.53 -1.51 5.74
N THR A 553 -28.65 -2.66 5.06
CA THR A 553 -29.18 -3.90 5.66
C THR A 553 -28.12 -4.96 6.03
N LEU A 554 -26.98 -5.05 5.32
CA LEU A 554 -25.91 -6.02 5.64
C LEU A 554 -25.34 -5.88 7.06
N PRO A 555 -25.05 -4.66 7.55
CA PRO A 555 -24.49 -4.48 8.90
C PRO A 555 -25.44 -4.91 10.03
N GLN A 556 -26.74 -4.88 9.78
CA GLN A 556 -27.78 -5.18 10.78
C GLN A 556 -28.07 -6.68 10.90
N HIS A 557 -27.94 -7.43 9.81
CA HIS A 557 -28.32 -8.85 9.74
C HIS A 557 -27.16 -9.84 9.82
N CYS A 558 -25.91 -9.42 9.55
CA CYS A 558 -24.78 -10.33 9.57
C CYS A 558 -23.91 -10.09 10.81
N VAL A 559 -23.88 -11.09 11.71
CA VAL A 559 -23.04 -11.11 12.91
C VAL A 559 -21.59 -10.79 12.53
N PRO A 560 -20.87 -9.93 13.30
CA PRO A 560 -19.46 -9.69 13.08
C PRO A 560 -18.72 -11.03 13.11
N LEU A 561 -17.98 -11.35 12.04
CA LEU A 561 -17.19 -12.59 11.96
C LEU A 561 -16.21 -12.71 13.15
N SER A 562 -15.85 -11.58 13.78
CA SER A 562 -14.96 -11.47 14.93
C SER A 562 -15.60 -11.64 16.32
N ALA A 563 -16.92 -11.85 16.43
CA ALA A 563 -17.57 -12.02 17.74
C ALA A 563 -17.42 -13.47 18.22
N GLU A 564 -16.59 -13.70 19.23
CA GLU A 564 -16.62 -14.94 20.01
C GLU A 564 -18.06 -15.17 20.50
N ARG A 565 -18.64 -16.33 20.17
CA ARG A 565 -19.91 -16.76 20.75
C ARG A 565 -19.73 -16.87 22.25
N ARG A 566 -20.17 -15.86 23.01
CA ARG A 566 -20.65 -16.11 24.37
C ARG A 566 -21.75 -17.16 24.25
N SER A 567 -21.60 -18.21 25.05
CA SER A 567 -22.51 -19.34 25.20
C SER A 567 -23.97 -18.96 24.95
N ILE A 568 -24.55 -19.52 23.89
CA ILE A 568 -26.00 -19.57 23.75
C ILE A 568 -26.51 -20.48 24.86
N SER A 569 -27.01 -19.87 25.94
CA SER A 569 -27.90 -20.53 26.89
C SER A 569 -29.11 -21.04 26.11
N SER A 570 -29.19 -22.35 25.95
CA SER A 570 -30.41 -23.03 25.54
C SER A 570 -31.41 -22.92 26.69
N GLU A 571 -32.42 -22.08 26.56
CA GLU A 571 -33.65 -22.23 27.33
C GLU A 571 -34.81 -21.59 26.56
N ASN A 572 -35.52 -22.45 25.84
CA ASN A 572 -36.99 -22.51 25.83
C ASN A 572 -37.40 -23.70 24.96
N ALA A 573 -37.80 -24.80 25.60
CA ALA A 573 -39.14 -25.41 25.46
C ALA A 573 -39.18 -26.88 25.95
N TYR A 574 -39.88 -27.08 27.07
CA TYR A 574 -40.60 -28.27 27.58
C TYR A 574 -39.85 -29.46 28.22
N GLU A 575 -39.97 -29.49 29.56
CA GLU A 575 -40.59 -30.51 30.43
C GLU A 575 -40.09 -31.98 30.50
N GLU A 576 -40.05 -32.41 31.77
CA GLU A 576 -40.15 -33.75 32.37
C GLU A 576 -38.88 -34.52 32.81
N TRP A 577 -38.88 -34.79 34.13
CA TRP A 577 -38.18 -35.82 34.93
C TRP A 577 -36.80 -35.50 35.55
N SER A 578 -36.84 -35.17 36.86
CA SER A 578 -35.83 -35.51 37.90
C SER A 578 -36.12 -36.93 38.46
N PRO A 579 -35.35 -37.56 39.38
CA PRO A 579 -34.16 -37.13 40.18
C PRO A 579 -33.09 -38.28 40.36
N PRO A 580 -32.29 -38.41 41.45
CA PRO A 580 -31.47 -37.47 42.24
C PRO A 580 -29.98 -37.92 42.45
N GLY A 581 -29.17 -37.00 42.99
CA GLY A 581 -28.03 -37.30 43.87
C GLY A 581 -26.67 -36.81 43.33
N GLY A 582 -25.84 -36.08 44.07
CA GLY A 582 -25.90 -35.55 45.42
C GLY A 582 -24.59 -34.80 45.73
N HIS A 583 -24.67 -33.87 46.69
CA HIS A 583 -23.57 -33.30 47.50
C HIS A 583 -22.46 -32.50 46.77
N SER A 584 -21.89 -31.42 47.30
CA SER A 584 -22.15 -30.57 48.47
C SER A 584 -21.05 -29.50 48.51
N ARG A 585 -21.38 -28.30 49.04
CA ARG A 585 -20.48 -27.31 49.69
C ARG A 585 -19.52 -26.56 48.76
N SER A 586 -19.16 -25.29 48.92
CA SER A 586 -19.42 -24.12 49.81
C SER A 586 -18.45 -23.04 49.25
N CYS A 587 -18.61 -21.71 49.29
CA CYS A 587 -18.97 -20.84 50.39
C CYS A 587 -19.04 -19.36 49.90
N SER A 588 -20.05 -18.64 50.39
CA SER A 588 -20.07 -17.24 50.90
C SER A 588 -19.79 -16.05 49.96
N GLN A 589 -20.79 -15.20 49.64
CA GLN A 589 -21.41 -14.08 50.42
C GLN A 589 -20.48 -12.84 50.49
N LEU A 590 -20.86 -11.60 50.16
CA LEU A 590 -21.94 -10.70 50.64
C LEU A 590 -22.18 -9.58 49.58
N SER A 591 -23.43 -9.29 49.16
CA SER A 591 -24.30 -8.15 49.58
C SER A 591 -23.68 -6.75 49.38
N ASP A 592 -24.31 -5.80 48.67
CA ASP A 592 -25.54 -5.13 49.12
C ASP A 592 -26.48 -4.65 47.99
N SER A 593 -27.76 -4.71 48.39
CA SER A 593 -29.01 -4.19 47.84
C SER A 593 -29.11 -2.65 47.88
N HIS A 594 -30.03 -1.87 47.29
CA HIS A 594 -31.43 -2.00 46.87
C HIS A 594 -31.70 -0.90 45.80
N THR A 595 -32.30 -1.21 44.64
CA THR A 595 -33.72 -1.00 44.30
C THR A 595 -34.18 0.46 44.16
N LEU A 596 -34.64 0.84 42.95
CA LEU A 596 -35.95 1.45 42.68
C LEU A 596 -36.08 1.82 41.17
N THR A 597 -37.13 1.29 40.54
CA THR A 597 -37.81 1.76 39.32
C THR A 597 -39.26 2.12 39.72
N PRO A 598 -40.18 2.56 38.84
CA PRO A 598 -40.09 3.15 37.48
C PRO A 598 -41.00 4.41 37.29
N GLY A 599 -40.98 5.00 36.08
CA GLY A 599 -42.05 5.85 35.52
C GLY A 599 -41.46 7.10 34.85
N GLY A 600 -41.76 7.49 33.61
CA GLY A 600 -42.90 7.17 32.74
C GLY A 600 -43.60 8.48 32.35
N GLY A 601 -43.27 9.04 31.19
CA GLY A 601 -44.18 9.87 30.38
C GLY A 601 -44.04 11.40 30.41
N SER A 602 -43.94 11.95 29.20
CA SER A 602 -44.76 13.04 28.62
C SER A 602 -44.02 14.28 28.08
N TYR A 603 -44.54 14.71 26.93
CA TYR A 603 -44.14 15.77 26.02
C TYR A 603 -44.51 17.17 26.56
N GLU A 604 -43.71 18.20 26.25
CA GLU A 604 -44.11 19.42 25.49
C GLU A 604 -43.14 20.60 25.70
N ASN A 605 -42.86 21.27 24.57
CA ASN A 605 -42.34 22.61 24.27
C ASN A 605 -42.14 23.66 25.38
N PHE A 606 -41.09 24.48 25.27
CA PHE A 606 -41.22 25.94 25.03
C PHE A 606 -39.86 26.62 24.73
N GLU A 607 -39.96 27.69 23.91
CA GLU A 607 -38.94 28.58 23.36
C GLU A 607 -38.28 29.54 24.37
N GLY A 608 -37.14 30.17 24.01
CA GLY A 608 -36.80 31.53 24.49
C GLY A 608 -35.32 31.94 24.62
N LEU A 609 -34.79 32.69 23.61
CA LEU A 609 -33.90 33.90 23.62
C LEU A 609 -32.75 34.04 24.67
N LYS A 610 -31.57 34.66 24.49
CA LYS A 610 -31.01 35.75 23.65
C LYS A 610 -29.48 35.89 24.01
N SER A 611 -28.55 36.01 23.05
CA SER A 611 -27.76 37.21 22.62
C SER A 611 -26.58 37.71 23.49
N GLU A 612 -25.38 37.85 22.88
CA GLU A 612 -24.40 38.99 22.92
C GLU A 612 -23.08 38.56 22.21
N SER A 613 -22.77 38.99 20.96
CA SER A 613 -22.14 40.23 20.44
C SER A 613 -20.59 40.26 20.44
N GLY A 614 -19.98 40.32 19.23
CA GLY A 614 -18.53 40.41 18.94
C GLY A 614 -17.93 41.84 18.97
N PRO A 615 -16.69 42.08 18.45
CA PRO A 615 -16.50 42.63 17.06
C PRO A 615 -15.22 42.11 16.31
N GLU A 616 -15.27 41.84 14.98
CA GLU A 616 -14.78 42.60 13.78
C GLU A 616 -13.27 43.04 13.78
N ARG A 617 -12.39 42.93 12.76
CA ARG A 617 -12.34 42.64 11.29
C ARG A 617 -10.84 42.39 10.90
N SER A 618 -10.41 41.62 9.89
CA SER A 618 -10.45 41.99 8.46
C SER A 618 -9.85 40.92 7.50
N ARG A 619 -10.61 40.67 6.43
CA ARG A 619 -10.36 40.19 5.05
C ARG A 619 -9.03 39.51 4.61
N GLY A 620 -9.17 38.29 4.09
CA GLY A 620 -8.35 37.68 3.02
C GLY A 620 -9.13 36.54 2.31
N GLU A 621 -9.45 36.76 1.04
CA GLU A 621 -9.84 35.85 -0.07
C GLU A 621 -10.64 34.55 0.20
N TRP A 622 -11.89 34.54 -0.29
CA TRP A 622 -12.77 33.36 -0.39
C TRP A 622 -12.70 32.74 -1.79
N GLY A 623 -12.23 31.49 -1.88
CA GLY A 623 -12.33 30.65 -3.07
C GLY A 623 -13.53 29.70 -3.00
N ALA A 624 -14.50 29.91 -3.91
CA ALA A 624 -15.57 29.03 -4.39
C ALA A 624 -16.24 28.04 -3.41
N GLY A 625 -17.42 28.41 -2.92
CA GLY A 625 -18.33 27.53 -2.17
C GLY A 625 -18.94 26.42 -3.02
N ARG A 626 -19.13 25.25 -2.42
CA ARG A 626 -19.91 24.13 -2.94
C ARG A 626 -21.35 24.59 -3.25
N ALA A 627 -21.75 24.51 -4.51
CA ALA A 627 -23.16 24.63 -4.89
C ALA A 627 -23.90 23.41 -4.33
N TYR A 628 -24.76 23.61 -3.33
CA TYR A 628 -25.72 22.60 -2.92
C TYR A 628 -26.83 22.56 -3.98
N GLY A 629 -26.86 21.47 -4.75
CA GLY A 629 -27.92 21.20 -5.71
C GLY A 629 -29.31 21.27 -5.05
N TYR A 630 -30.28 21.81 -5.79
CA TYR A 630 -31.63 22.08 -5.30
C TYR A 630 -32.46 20.79 -5.18
N PHE A 631 -32.05 19.73 -5.91
CA PHE A 631 -32.66 18.39 -5.94
C PHE A 631 -31.78 17.33 -5.25
N SER A 632 -32.37 16.24 -4.75
CA SER A 632 -31.64 15.16 -4.08
C SER A 632 -30.70 14.38 -5.00
N GLU A 633 -31.01 14.30 -6.29
CA GLU A 633 -30.27 13.61 -7.35
C GLU A 633 -28.94 14.30 -7.70
N GLU A 634 -28.81 15.61 -7.45
CA GLU A 634 -27.59 16.39 -7.67
C GLU A 634 -26.60 16.28 -6.51
N ARG A 635 -27.00 15.62 -5.41
CA ARG A 635 -26.14 15.37 -4.24
C ARG A 635 -25.26 14.16 -4.48
N TRP A 636 -24.32 14.30 -5.42
CA TRP A 636 -23.26 13.31 -5.64
C TRP A 636 -22.33 13.26 -4.41
N SER A 637 -22.17 12.07 -3.83
CA SER A 637 -21.10 11.81 -2.86
C SER A 637 -19.90 11.30 -3.66
N PRO A 638 -18.78 12.04 -3.73
CA PRO A 638 -17.59 11.55 -4.41
C PRO A 638 -17.16 10.20 -3.83
N GLU A 639 -16.72 9.30 -4.73
CA GLU A 639 -16.18 8.01 -4.37
C GLU A 639 -15.08 8.17 -3.30
N SER A 640 -15.00 7.23 -2.37
CA SER A 640 -13.95 7.27 -1.34
C SER A 640 -12.58 7.17 -2.00
N ALA A 641 -11.64 8.01 -1.56
CA ALA A 641 -10.30 8.04 -2.15
C ALA A 641 -9.56 6.70 -2.04
N LEU A 642 -8.73 6.38 -3.03
CA LEU A 642 -7.82 5.24 -2.98
C LEU A 642 -6.91 5.32 -1.75
N LEU A 643 -6.72 4.19 -1.08
CA LEU A 643 -5.77 4.09 0.01
C LEU A 643 -4.32 4.23 -0.51
N ALA A 644 -3.48 4.88 0.28
CA ALA A 644 -2.06 4.98 -0.03
C ALA A 644 -1.41 3.57 -0.10
N PRO A 645 -0.43 3.32 -0.98
CA PRO A 645 0.34 2.08 -0.99
C PRO A 645 0.99 1.77 0.37
N ARG A 646 1.24 0.50 0.69
CA ARG A 646 1.96 0.13 1.91
C ARG A 646 3.46 0.33 1.74
N VAL A 647 4.10 0.98 2.70
CA VAL A 647 5.55 1.23 2.69
C VAL A 647 6.17 0.62 3.93
N LEU A 648 7.18 -0.23 3.77
CA LEU A 648 8.06 -0.61 4.89
C LEU A 648 9.25 0.35 4.93
N ILE A 649 9.51 0.95 6.08
CA ILE A 649 10.70 1.77 6.36
C ILE A 649 11.65 0.96 7.23
N ALA A 650 12.86 0.70 6.73
CA ALA A 650 13.90 -0.01 7.45
C ALA A 650 14.89 0.95 8.10
N LEU A 651 15.02 0.84 9.43
CA LEU A 651 15.90 1.62 10.29
C LEU A 651 16.95 0.69 10.89
N ILE A 652 18.21 0.83 10.49
CA ILE A 652 19.33 0.06 11.05
C ILE A 652 20.27 1.07 11.71
N CYS A 653 20.32 1.06 13.04
CA CYS A 653 21.04 2.09 13.77
C CYS A 653 22.22 1.51 14.57
N ARG A 654 23.36 2.18 14.43
CA ARG A 654 24.59 1.92 15.19
C ARG A 654 25.16 3.24 15.71
N ASN A 655 25.25 3.39 17.03
CA ASN A 655 25.75 4.56 17.72
C ASN A 655 25.15 5.89 17.22
N SER A 656 23.82 5.92 17.10
CA SER A 656 23.02 7.00 16.53
C SER A 656 22.32 7.85 17.59
N GLU A 657 22.75 7.84 18.86
CA GLU A 657 22.13 8.62 19.95
C GLU A 657 22.00 10.11 19.59
N HIS A 658 23.03 10.67 18.98
CA HIS A 658 23.11 12.08 18.60
C HIS A 658 22.12 12.47 17.49
N SER A 659 21.81 11.56 16.56
CA SER A 659 21.00 11.83 15.38
C SER A 659 19.53 11.43 15.51
N LEU A 660 19.26 10.36 16.26
CA LEU A 660 17.93 9.78 16.43
C LEU A 660 16.84 10.80 16.80
N PRO A 661 17.05 11.76 17.72
CA PRO A 661 16.00 12.72 18.06
C PRO A 661 15.46 13.48 16.86
N HIS A 662 16.33 14.00 16.02
CA HIS A 662 15.97 14.79 14.85
C HIS A 662 15.50 13.88 13.72
N PHE A 663 16.20 12.77 13.51
CA PHE A 663 15.87 11.76 12.50
C PHE A 663 14.44 11.20 12.68
N LEU A 664 14.12 10.69 13.87
CA LEU A 664 12.80 10.12 14.18
C LEU A 664 11.69 11.17 14.03
N GLY A 665 11.97 12.43 14.41
CA GLY A 665 11.07 13.55 14.14
C GLY A 665 10.76 13.72 12.65
N THR A 666 11.73 13.52 11.75
CA THR A 666 11.47 13.55 10.29
C THR A 666 10.56 12.41 9.84
N ILE A 667 10.75 11.19 10.36
CA ILE A 667 9.92 10.02 10.07
C ILE A 667 8.47 10.22 10.54
N GLU A 668 8.29 10.76 11.74
CA GLU A 668 6.98 11.13 12.30
C GLU A 668 6.24 12.15 11.44
N ARG A 669 6.97 13.12 10.88
CA ARG A 669 6.38 14.21 10.09
C ARG A 669 6.20 13.90 8.61
N LEU A 670 6.59 12.71 8.14
CA LEU A 670 6.28 12.25 6.79
C LEU A 670 4.76 12.34 6.56
N ASN A 671 4.37 13.07 5.52
CA ASN A 671 2.99 13.26 5.09
C ASN A 671 2.50 12.03 4.31
N TYR A 672 2.39 10.93 5.03
CA TYR A 672 1.97 9.64 4.51
C TYR A 672 1.17 8.91 5.59
N PRO A 673 0.05 8.24 5.27
CA PRO A 673 -0.81 7.63 6.28
C PRO A 673 -0.02 6.62 7.14
N LYS A 674 0.03 6.84 8.45
CA LYS A 674 0.86 6.04 9.37
C LYS A 674 0.39 4.59 9.44
N ASP A 675 -0.92 4.36 9.33
CA ASP A 675 -1.56 3.05 9.21
C ASP A 675 -1.21 2.29 7.92
N ARG A 676 -0.48 2.95 6.99
CA ARG A 676 0.08 2.39 5.77
C ARG A 676 1.61 2.31 5.77
N ILE A 677 2.26 2.68 6.87
CA ILE A 677 3.70 2.57 7.07
C ILE A 677 3.99 1.45 8.07
N ALA A 678 4.83 0.50 7.67
CA ALA A 678 5.44 -0.48 8.56
C ALA A 678 6.85 -0.03 8.93
N LEU A 679 7.22 -0.13 10.20
CA LEU A 679 8.56 0.17 10.69
C LEU A 679 9.31 -1.15 10.96
N TRP A 680 10.50 -1.28 10.40
CA TRP A 680 11.41 -2.38 10.71
C TRP A 680 12.67 -1.80 11.32
N VAL A 681 12.91 -2.05 12.60
CA VAL A 681 13.96 -1.37 13.36
C VAL A 681 14.91 -2.40 13.97
N ALA A 682 16.20 -2.25 13.66
CA ALA A 682 17.27 -3.08 14.20
C ALA A 682 18.43 -2.23 14.73
N THR A 683 19.09 -2.74 15.77
CA THR A 683 20.29 -2.14 16.34
C THR A 683 21.51 -3.00 16.08
N ASP A 684 22.65 -2.37 15.80
CA ASP A 684 23.94 -3.03 15.53
C ASP A 684 24.99 -2.55 16.55
N HIS A 685 25.32 -3.39 17.53
CA HIS A 685 26.43 -3.23 18.49
C HIS A 685 26.62 -1.79 19.04
N ASN A 686 25.59 -1.25 19.68
CA ASN A 686 25.60 0.10 20.25
C ASN A 686 26.39 0.16 21.57
N VAL A 687 27.19 1.21 21.73
CA VAL A 687 27.85 1.58 23.01
C VAL A 687 27.22 2.80 23.68
N ASP A 688 26.32 3.48 22.99
CA ASP A 688 25.62 4.70 23.40
C ASP A 688 24.12 4.40 23.72
N ASN A 689 23.30 5.43 23.96
CA ASN A 689 21.89 5.25 24.31
C ASN A 689 20.96 4.96 23.12
N THR A 690 21.49 4.62 21.93
CA THR A 690 20.69 4.35 20.71
C THR A 690 19.57 3.35 20.95
N THR A 691 19.88 2.21 21.59
CA THR A 691 18.89 1.14 21.84
C THR A 691 17.78 1.61 22.78
N ALA A 692 18.11 2.41 23.80
CA ALA A 692 17.14 2.95 24.76
C ALA A 692 16.21 3.96 24.10
N ILE A 693 16.75 4.91 23.33
CA ILE A 693 15.96 5.94 22.61
C ILE A 693 14.98 5.29 21.64
N LEU A 694 15.44 4.30 20.84
CA LEU A 694 14.58 3.58 19.90
C LEU A 694 13.48 2.81 20.63
N ARG A 695 13.80 2.13 21.73
CA ARG A 695 12.80 1.40 22.51
C ARG A 695 11.70 2.32 23.04
N ASP A 696 12.10 3.43 23.65
CA ASP A 696 11.15 4.38 24.25
C ASP A 696 10.27 5.03 23.17
N TRP A 697 10.85 5.37 22.01
CA TRP A 697 10.11 5.85 20.86
C TRP A 697 9.10 4.81 20.33
N LEU A 698 9.54 3.57 20.08
CA LEU A 698 8.71 2.51 19.51
C LEU A 698 7.51 2.17 20.40
N ILE A 699 7.68 2.16 21.73
CA ILE A 699 6.59 1.91 22.68
C ILE A 699 5.47 2.95 22.51
N GLN A 700 5.83 4.21 22.28
CA GLN A 700 4.87 5.31 22.13
C GLN A 700 4.18 5.28 20.76
N VAL A 701 4.91 4.98 19.68
CA VAL A 701 4.38 5.10 18.31
C VAL A 701 3.79 3.81 17.74
N GLN A 702 4.00 2.65 18.35
CA GLN A 702 3.59 1.34 17.80
C GLN A 702 2.11 1.27 17.36
N ASN A 703 1.22 1.98 18.06
CA ASN A 703 -0.22 1.97 17.77
C ASN A 703 -0.63 2.92 16.62
N LEU A 704 0.27 3.81 16.18
CA LEU A 704 0.05 4.73 15.08
C LEU A 704 0.41 4.11 13.72
N TYR A 705 1.40 3.23 13.72
CA TYR A 705 1.94 2.61 12.52
C TYR A 705 1.24 1.29 12.17
N HIS A 706 1.23 0.92 10.88
CA HIS A 706 0.62 -0.33 10.40
C HIS A 706 1.16 -1.57 11.12
N TYR A 707 2.47 -1.58 11.29
CA TYR A 707 3.24 -2.69 11.85
C TYR A 707 4.57 -2.15 12.36
N VAL A 708 5.07 -2.71 13.45
CA VAL A 708 6.37 -2.38 14.00
C VAL A 708 7.10 -3.67 14.34
N GLU A 709 8.30 -3.82 13.80
CA GLU A 709 9.23 -4.89 14.15
C GLU A 709 10.45 -4.32 14.84
N TRP A 710 10.76 -4.88 16.01
CA TRP A 710 11.89 -4.48 16.84
C TRP A 710 12.88 -5.64 16.97
N ARG A 711 14.13 -5.41 16.57
CA ARG A 711 15.25 -6.36 16.67
C ARG A 711 16.40 -5.75 17.46
N PRO A 712 16.31 -5.77 18.80
CA PRO A 712 17.39 -5.28 19.64
C PRO A 712 18.59 -6.23 19.61
N HIS A 713 19.77 -5.65 19.75
CA HIS A 713 21.02 -6.35 20.01
C HIS A 713 21.67 -5.68 21.22
N GLU A 714 21.45 -6.26 22.40
CA GLU A 714 21.85 -5.65 23.68
C GLU A 714 23.31 -5.95 24.06
N GLU A 715 23.94 -6.95 23.44
CA GLU A 715 25.34 -7.27 23.71
C GLU A 715 26.27 -6.37 22.89
N SER A 716 26.90 -5.39 23.55
CA SER A 716 27.97 -4.58 22.97
C SER A 716 29.24 -5.43 22.79
N ARG A 717 29.42 -6.01 21.61
CA ARG A 717 30.68 -6.64 21.18
C ARG A 717 31.22 -5.92 19.95
N ALA A 718 32.47 -5.48 19.98
CA ALA A 718 33.16 -5.08 18.76
C ALA A 718 33.36 -6.31 17.86
N PHE A 719 33.41 -6.13 16.55
CA PHE A 719 33.82 -7.23 15.66
C PHE A 719 35.29 -7.59 15.94
N ALA A 720 35.67 -8.85 15.79
CA ALA A 720 37.01 -9.33 16.17
C ALA A 720 38.14 -8.65 15.39
N ASP A 721 37.83 -8.11 14.21
CA ASP A 721 38.72 -7.39 13.30
C ASP A 721 38.56 -5.86 13.38
N GLU A 722 37.78 -5.35 14.34
CA GLU A 722 37.50 -3.92 14.50
C GLU A 722 38.48 -3.26 15.49
N ALA A 723 39.28 -2.31 15.00
CA ALA A 723 40.19 -1.50 15.81
C ALA A 723 39.52 -0.23 16.39
N GLY A 724 38.37 0.17 15.87
CA GLY A 724 37.63 1.35 16.33
C GLY A 724 36.19 1.37 15.80
N GLN A 725 35.29 2.06 16.49
CA GLN A 725 33.82 2.02 16.31
C GLN A 725 33.33 2.46 14.91
N LYS A 726 34.17 3.22 14.18
CA LYS A 726 33.89 3.70 12.82
C LYS A 726 34.55 2.88 11.72
N GLN A 727 35.31 1.84 12.08
CA GLN A 727 35.92 0.98 11.09
C GLN A 727 34.87 0.05 10.46
N TRP A 728 34.91 0.00 9.13
CA TRP A 728 34.11 -0.92 8.33
C TRP A 728 34.92 -2.18 8.00
N THR A 729 34.69 -3.24 8.77
CA THR A 729 35.32 -4.54 8.56
C THR A 729 34.44 -5.44 7.69
N ASN A 730 35.01 -6.51 7.11
CA ASN A 730 34.22 -7.45 6.30
C ASN A 730 33.13 -8.12 7.12
N GLN A 731 33.39 -8.43 8.40
CA GLN A 731 32.38 -8.99 9.29
C GLN A 731 31.24 -8.02 9.55
N ARG A 732 31.55 -6.73 9.73
CA ARG A 732 30.55 -5.67 9.87
C ARG A 732 29.71 -5.49 8.61
N TYR A 733 30.34 -5.42 7.43
CA TYR A 733 29.62 -5.36 6.15
C TYR A 733 28.66 -6.55 6.00
N GLU A 734 29.14 -7.76 6.28
CA GLU A 734 28.31 -8.97 6.22
C GLU A 734 27.11 -8.89 7.17
N HIS A 735 27.32 -8.43 8.40
CA HIS A 735 26.27 -8.27 9.39
C HIS A 735 25.20 -7.25 8.93
N VAL A 736 25.62 -6.07 8.50
CA VAL A 736 24.70 -5.01 8.03
C VAL A 736 23.95 -5.46 6.77
N MET A 737 24.61 -6.13 5.83
CA MET A 737 23.96 -6.70 4.65
C MET A 737 22.89 -7.75 5.02
N LYS A 738 23.16 -8.61 6.01
CA LYS A 738 22.17 -9.57 6.53
C LYS A 738 20.97 -8.87 7.17
N LEU A 739 21.18 -7.77 7.90
CA LEU A 739 20.08 -6.97 8.46
C LEU A 739 19.24 -6.32 7.34
N ARG A 740 19.89 -5.68 6.35
CA ARG A 740 19.20 -5.09 5.19
C ARG A 740 18.43 -6.13 4.39
N GLN A 741 19.02 -7.31 4.19
CA GLN A 741 18.35 -8.45 3.54
C GLN A 741 17.11 -8.90 4.33
N ALA A 742 17.24 -9.07 5.64
CA ALA A 742 16.11 -9.46 6.50
C ALA A 742 14.97 -8.43 6.45
N ALA A 743 15.29 -7.13 6.42
CA ALA A 743 14.31 -6.06 6.26
C ALA A 743 13.58 -6.14 4.90
N LEU A 744 14.32 -6.36 3.81
CA LEU A 744 13.78 -6.52 2.46
C LEU A 744 12.88 -7.76 2.34
N GLU A 745 13.30 -8.89 2.93
CA GLU A 745 12.50 -10.12 2.99
C GLU A 745 11.22 -9.91 3.79
N THR A 746 11.30 -9.22 4.93
CA THR A 746 10.13 -8.88 5.74
C THR A 746 9.14 -8.01 4.95
N ALA A 747 9.64 -7.01 4.20
CA ALA A 747 8.79 -6.19 3.33
C ALA A 747 8.05 -7.03 2.27
N ARG A 748 8.73 -8.00 1.66
CA ARG A 748 8.13 -8.97 0.72
C ARG A 748 7.13 -9.90 1.40
N GLU A 749 7.46 -10.45 2.56
CA GLU A 749 6.58 -11.35 3.35
C GLU A 749 5.30 -10.67 3.82
N MET A 750 5.34 -9.35 4.03
CA MET A 750 4.19 -8.50 4.40
C MET A 750 3.40 -7.96 3.20
N TRP A 751 3.88 -8.21 1.98
CA TRP A 751 3.28 -7.69 0.75
C TRP A 751 3.24 -6.15 0.77
N SER A 752 4.32 -5.54 1.26
CA SER A 752 4.48 -4.09 1.17
C SER A 752 4.66 -3.70 -0.30
N ASP A 753 4.01 -2.62 -0.72
CA ASP A 753 4.13 -2.13 -2.09
C ASP A 753 5.51 -1.52 -2.34
N TYR A 754 6.06 -0.85 -1.33
CA TYR A 754 7.37 -0.23 -1.37
C TYR A 754 8.22 -0.55 -0.14
N TYR A 755 9.54 -0.51 -0.33
CA TYR A 755 10.56 -0.64 0.69
C TYR A 755 11.45 0.61 0.68
N LEU A 756 11.44 1.38 1.75
CA LEU A 756 12.34 2.52 1.97
C LEU A 756 13.48 2.09 2.90
N LEU A 757 14.70 2.08 2.38
CA LEU A 757 15.90 2.03 3.22
C LEU A 757 16.32 3.46 3.54
N VAL A 758 16.59 3.75 4.81
CA VAL A 758 17.04 5.07 5.26
C VAL A 758 18.03 4.91 6.41
N ASP A 759 19.25 5.45 6.26
CA ASP A 759 20.21 5.50 7.38
C ASP A 759 19.74 6.51 8.45
N CYS A 760 20.00 6.19 9.73
CA CYS A 760 19.42 6.89 10.90
C CYS A 760 19.96 8.30 11.15
N ASP A 761 20.82 8.83 10.27
CA ASP A 761 21.40 10.17 10.26
C ASP A 761 20.96 11.01 9.05
N ASN A 762 20.10 10.46 8.18
CA ASN A 762 19.56 11.18 7.02
C ASN A 762 18.31 12.00 7.39
N LEU A 763 18.42 13.32 7.33
CA LEU A 763 17.34 14.25 7.68
C LEU A 763 16.39 14.47 6.51
N LEU A 764 15.25 13.77 6.51
CA LEU A 764 14.20 13.91 5.47
C LEU A 764 13.33 15.15 5.71
N THR A 765 13.84 16.33 5.33
CA THR A 765 13.14 17.61 5.56
C THR A 765 11.88 17.77 4.72
N ASN A 766 11.80 17.11 3.55
CA ASN A 766 10.62 17.14 2.69
C ASN A 766 9.59 16.09 3.13
N ARG A 767 8.47 16.57 3.71
CA ARG A 767 7.42 15.69 4.26
C ARG A 767 6.73 14.82 3.20
N ASP A 768 6.72 15.23 1.94
CA ASP A 768 6.05 14.52 0.84
C ASP A 768 7.00 13.58 0.05
N ILE A 769 8.19 13.30 0.58
CA ILE A 769 9.23 12.54 -0.12
C ILE A 769 8.74 11.18 -0.64
N LEU A 770 7.94 10.44 0.13
CA LEU A 770 7.38 9.16 -0.30
C LEU A 770 6.50 9.32 -1.55
N TRP A 771 5.56 10.26 -1.54
CA TRP A 771 4.71 10.53 -2.70
C TRP A 771 5.51 10.97 -3.92
N LYS A 772 6.53 11.80 -3.72
CA LYS A 772 7.39 12.31 -4.80
C LYS A 772 8.21 11.20 -5.45
N LEU A 773 8.80 10.30 -4.65
CA LEU A 773 9.55 9.16 -5.16
C LEU A 773 8.65 8.11 -5.81
N ILE A 774 7.48 7.83 -5.21
CA ILE A 774 6.46 6.93 -5.79
C ILE A 774 6.02 7.39 -7.19
N ARG A 775 5.83 8.70 -7.38
CA ARG A 775 5.43 9.30 -8.67
C ARG A 775 6.46 9.12 -9.79
N GLU A 776 7.74 8.94 -9.47
CA GLU A 776 8.77 8.68 -10.47
C GLU A 776 8.62 7.30 -11.12
N ASN A 777 7.85 6.39 -10.50
CA ASN A 777 7.53 5.05 -11.00
C ASN A 777 8.79 4.28 -11.48
N LYS A 778 9.82 4.23 -10.63
CA LYS A 778 11.07 3.49 -10.86
C LYS A 778 11.20 2.32 -9.89
N THR A 779 11.90 1.27 -10.30
CA THR A 779 12.14 0.10 -9.43
C THR A 779 13.02 0.47 -8.24
N ILE A 780 14.07 1.26 -8.47
CA ILE A 780 14.91 1.85 -7.42
C ILE A 780 15.06 3.35 -7.71
N VAL A 781 14.68 4.20 -6.75
CA VAL A 781 14.86 5.65 -6.84
C VAL A 781 15.32 6.23 -5.51
N ALA A 782 16.37 7.03 -5.55
CA ALA A 782 16.86 7.78 -4.41
C ALA A 782 16.49 9.27 -4.52
N PRO A 783 16.13 9.92 -3.41
CA PRO A 783 16.14 11.37 -3.31
C PRO A 783 17.60 11.86 -3.23
N MET A 784 17.96 12.91 -3.97
CA MET A 784 19.26 13.55 -3.78
C MET A 784 19.27 14.30 -2.45
N LEU A 785 20.12 13.86 -1.52
CA LEU A 785 20.34 14.50 -0.23
C LEU A 785 21.50 15.49 -0.30
N GLU A 786 21.34 16.64 0.35
CA GLU A 786 22.34 17.70 0.41
C GLU A 786 23.36 17.43 1.52
N SER A 787 24.64 17.69 1.23
CA SER A 787 25.73 17.65 2.20
C SER A 787 26.72 18.78 1.91
N ARG A 788 27.58 19.10 2.88
CA ARG A 788 28.47 20.25 2.84
C ARG A 788 29.48 20.26 1.68
N ALA A 789 30.03 19.10 1.32
CA ALA A 789 31.19 19.01 0.43
C ALA A 789 30.80 18.63 -1.00
N ALA A 790 31.67 17.86 -1.69
CA ALA A 790 31.37 17.20 -2.95
C ALA A 790 30.92 15.73 -2.78
N TYR A 791 30.71 15.24 -1.55
CA TYR A 791 30.24 13.88 -1.26
C TYR A 791 28.71 13.75 -1.38
N SER A 792 28.15 12.74 -2.06
CA SER A 792 26.68 12.61 -2.25
C SER A 792 26.22 11.18 -2.10
N ASN A 793 24.93 10.97 -1.86
CA ASN A 793 24.29 9.65 -1.78
C ASN A 793 24.11 8.92 -3.13
N PHE A 794 24.95 9.24 -4.12
CA PHE A 794 24.92 8.66 -5.47
C PHE A 794 26.24 8.83 -6.21
N TRP A 795 26.50 7.95 -7.16
CA TRP A 795 27.65 8.04 -8.07
C TRP A 795 27.18 8.18 -9.52
N CYS A 796 27.77 9.11 -10.30
CA CYS A 796 27.48 9.22 -11.74
C CYS A 796 28.30 8.27 -12.63
N GLY A 797 29.26 7.55 -12.06
CA GLY A 797 30.15 6.66 -12.81
C GLY A 797 30.81 5.65 -11.90
N MET A 798 31.14 4.49 -12.46
CA MET A 798 31.91 3.43 -11.80
C MET A 798 33.05 2.97 -12.71
N THR A 799 34.15 2.52 -12.11
CA THR A 799 35.25 1.85 -12.82
C THR A 799 34.88 0.41 -13.15
N SER A 800 35.72 -0.28 -13.94
CA SER A 800 35.53 -1.71 -14.25
C SER A 800 35.59 -2.61 -13.00
N GLN A 801 36.23 -2.13 -11.94
CA GLN A 801 36.36 -2.81 -10.64
C GLN A 801 35.28 -2.39 -9.63
N GLY A 802 34.27 -1.62 -10.06
CA GLY A 802 33.14 -1.23 -9.22
C GLY A 802 33.37 -0.02 -8.31
N TYR A 803 34.49 0.70 -8.43
CA TYR A 803 34.78 1.87 -7.61
C TYR A 803 34.25 3.18 -8.20
N TYR A 804 34.13 4.21 -7.36
CA TYR A 804 33.70 5.55 -7.77
C TYR A 804 34.50 6.09 -8.95
N LYS A 805 33.78 6.69 -9.91
CA LYS A 805 34.36 7.47 -11.01
C LYS A 805 33.59 8.76 -11.19
N ARG A 806 34.23 9.91 -10.95
CA ARG A 806 33.65 11.23 -11.21
C ARG A 806 33.44 11.42 -12.71
N THR A 807 32.27 11.93 -13.10
CA THR A 807 31.93 12.23 -14.50
C THR A 807 31.57 13.71 -14.66
N PRO A 808 31.63 14.27 -15.89
CA PRO A 808 31.25 15.66 -16.14
C PRO A 808 29.80 15.99 -15.74
N ALA A 809 28.91 15.00 -15.68
CA ALA A 809 27.52 15.17 -15.28
C ALA A 809 27.33 15.33 -13.76
N TYR A 810 28.32 14.96 -12.96
CA TYR A 810 28.20 14.90 -11.50
C TYR A 810 27.92 16.27 -10.86
N MET A 811 28.77 17.27 -11.14
CA MET A 811 28.63 18.59 -10.54
C MET A 811 27.33 19.30 -10.97
N PRO A 812 26.93 19.31 -12.26
CA PRO A 812 25.65 19.91 -12.66
C PRO A 812 24.42 19.27 -12.02
N ILE A 813 24.43 17.96 -11.79
CA ILE A 813 23.34 17.26 -11.09
C ILE A 813 23.36 17.61 -9.60
N ARG A 814 24.52 17.53 -8.94
CA ARG A 814 24.69 17.86 -7.51
C ARG A 814 24.27 19.29 -7.19
N LYS A 815 24.74 20.25 -7.98
CA LYS A 815 24.43 21.69 -7.84
C LYS A 815 23.01 22.05 -8.31
N ARG A 816 22.25 21.08 -8.82
CA ARG A 816 20.89 21.25 -9.38
C ARG A 816 20.82 22.26 -10.53
N GLU A 817 21.93 22.46 -11.24
CA GLU A 817 21.96 23.16 -12.52
C GLU A 817 21.17 22.34 -13.55
N ARG A 818 21.27 21.01 -13.46
CA ARG A 818 20.44 20.06 -14.21
C ARG A 818 19.47 19.35 -13.26
N LYS A 819 18.18 19.70 -13.34
CA LYS A 819 17.11 19.09 -12.53
C LYS A 819 16.40 17.95 -13.27
N GLY A 820 16.08 16.87 -12.57
CA GLY A 820 15.38 15.71 -13.15
C GLY A 820 15.50 14.45 -12.30
N CYS A 821 15.19 13.32 -12.93
CA CYS A 821 15.38 11.98 -12.40
C CYS A 821 16.36 11.24 -13.34
N PHE A 822 17.56 10.96 -12.85
CA PHE A 822 18.70 10.52 -13.67
C PHE A 822 19.03 9.06 -13.41
N ALA A 823 19.29 8.30 -14.48
CA ALA A 823 19.89 6.99 -14.37
C ALA A 823 21.33 7.14 -13.84
N VAL A 824 21.63 6.44 -12.76
CA VAL A 824 22.95 6.43 -12.11
C VAL A 824 23.36 5.01 -11.79
N PRO A 825 24.65 4.65 -11.89
CA PRO A 825 25.10 3.30 -11.61
C PRO A 825 24.93 2.89 -10.14
N MET A 826 24.89 3.84 -9.20
CA MET A 826 24.73 3.53 -7.78
C MET A 826 24.05 4.68 -7.02
N VAL A 827 23.14 4.32 -6.11
CA VAL A 827 22.59 5.17 -5.04
C VAL A 827 22.74 4.46 -3.69
N HIS A 828 22.89 5.22 -2.62
CA HIS A 828 23.05 4.67 -1.27
C HIS A 828 22.37 5.54 -0.20
N SER A 829 22.45 5.10 1.04
CA SER A 829 21.97 5.75 2.27
C SER A 829 20.46 5.94 2.41
N THR A 830 19.80 6.53 1.42
CA THR A 830 18.33 6.61 1.38
C THR A 830 17.84 6.32 -0.03
N PHE A 831 17.00 5.29 -0.18
CA PHE A 831 16.34 5.01 -1.46
C PHE A 831 15.07 4.17 -1.28
N LEU A 832 14.15 4.34 -2.23
CA LEU A 832 12.88 3.63 -2.31
C LEU A 832 12.97 2.53 -3.36
N VAL A 833 12.51 1.34 -3.03
CA VAL A 833 12.37 0.19 -3.93
C VAL A 833 10.88 -0.11 -4.13
N ASP A 834 10.44 -0.19 -5.38
CA ASP A 834 9.07 -0.62 -5.74
C ASP A 834 9.01 -2.14 -5.83
N LEU A 835 8.39 -2.77 -4.84
CA LEU A 835 8.29 -4.23 -4.72
C LEU A 835 7.19 -4.83 -5.60
N ARG A 836 6.34 -4.00 -6.21
CA ARG A 836 5.28 -4.46 -7.12
C ARG A 836 5.82 -4.86 -8.49
N LYS A 837 7.04 -4.40 -8.84
CA LYS A 837 7.68 -4.71 -10.11
C LYS A 837 8.37 -6.07 -10.05
N GLU A 838 8.21 -6.89 -11.09
CA GLU A 838 8.78 -8.25 -11.14
C GLU A 838 10.30 -8.27 -10.93
N ALA A 839 11.02 -7.34 -11.57
CA ALA A 839 12.48 -7.25 -11.46
C ALA A 839 12.96 -7.03 -10.01
N SER A 840 12.14 -6.44 -9.14
CA SER A 840 12.50 -6.23 -7.73
C SER A 840 12.68 -7.55 -6.97
N ARG A 841 12.11 -8.67 -7.44
CA ARG A 841 12.21 -10.00 -6.79
C ARG A 841 13.64 -10.56 -6.83
N GLN A 842 14.45 -10.14 -7.79
CA GLN A 842 15.84 -10.60 -7.95
C GLN A 842 16.85 -9.76 -7.14
N LEU A 843 16.42 -8.64 -6.57
CA LEU A 843 17.28 -7.79 -5.74
C LEU A 843 17.62 -8.49 -4.42
N ALA A 844 18.89 -8.43 -4.02
CA ALA A 844 19.36 -8.94 -2.74
C ALA A 844 20.51 -8.09 -2.20
N PHE A 845 20.53 -7.88 -0.89
CA PHE A 845 21.68 -7.37 -0.15
C PHE A 845 22.62 -8.51 0.26
N TYR A 846 22.08 -9.69 0.55
CA TYR A 846 22.83 -10.86 0.99
C TYR A 846 22.12 -12.17 0.60
N PRO A 847 22.82 -13.28 0.30
CA PRO A 847 24.26 -13.33 0.03
C PRO A 847 24.63 -12.55 -1.24
N PRO A 848 25.91 -12.12 -1.40
CA PRO A 848 26.37 -11.52 -2.64
C PRO A 848 26.10 -12.44 -3.84
N HIS A 849 25.91 -11.83 -5.02
CA HIS A 849 25.69 -12.59 -6.25
C HIS A 849 26.86 -13.57 -6.51
N PRO A 850 26.62 -14.80 -7.01
CA PRO A 850 27.69 -15.79 -7.23
C PRO A 850 28.86 -15.29 -8.09
N ASP A 851 28.58 -14.43 -9.06
CA ASP A 851 29.59 -13.83 -9.96
C ASP A 851 30.26 -12.56 -9.39
N TYR A 852 29.98 -12.20 -8.14
CA TYR A 852 30.55 -11.00 -7.52
C TYR A 852 32.04 -11.17 -7.23
N THR A 853 32.87 -10.28 -7.78
CA THR A 853 34.34 -10.33 -7.68
C THR A 853 34.96 -9.00 -7.25
N TRP A 854 34.13 -8.01 -6.93
CA TRP A 854 34.59 -6.67 -6.54
C TRP A 854 34.84 -6.57 -5.03
N ALA A 855 35.13 -5.36 -4.54
CA ALA A 855 35.38 -5.10 -3.13
C ALA A 855 34.18 -5.51 -2.24
N PHE A 856 34.43 -6.07 -1.06
CA PHE A 856 33.37 -6.50 -0.15
C PHE A 856 32.80 -5.29 0.61
N ASP A 857 31.77 -4.69 0.03
CA ASP A 857 31.16 -3.44 0.46
C ASP A 857 29.65 -3.50 0.17
N ASP A 858 28.82 -3.11 1.14
CA ASP A 858 27.38 -3.29 1.10
C ASP A 858 26.68 -2.49 0.00
N ILE A 859 27.17 -1.27 -0.31
CA ILE A 859 26.58 -0.42 -1.35
C ILE A 859 27.00 -0.88 -2.75
N ILE A 860 28.25 -1.34 -2.91
CA ILE A 860 28.75 -1.88 -4.19
C ILE A 860 28.09 -3.22 -4.49
N ILE A 861 27.95 -4.11 -3.49
CA ILE A 861 27.30 -5.42 -3.64
C ILE A 861 25.84 -5.24 -4.06
N PHE A 862 25.09 -4.33 -3.42
CA PHE A 862 23.69 -4.08 -3.79
C PHE A 862 23.55 -3.48 -5.19
N ALA A 863 24.43 -2.52 -5.57
CA ALA A 863 24.44 -1.97 -6.93
C ALA A 863 24.75 -3.05 -7.98
N PHE A 864 25.66 -3.98 -7.69
CA PHE A 864 25.93 -5.13 -8.55
C PHE A 864 24.73 -6.07 -8.64
N SER A 865 24.05 -6.36 -7.52
CA SER A 865 22.80 -7.15 -7.52
C SER A 865 21.74 -6.51 -8.41
N ALA A 866 21.52 -5.19 -8.29
CA ALA A 866 20.60 -4.46 -9.15
C ALA A 866 20.99 -4.58 -10.63
N ARG A 867 22.28 -4.43 -10.95
CA ARG A 867 22.78 -4.59 -12.32
C ARG A 867 22.56 -6.01 -12.87
N MET A 868 22.79 -7.06 -12.08
CA MET A 868 22.57 -8.45 -12.52
C MET A 868 21.08 -8.77 -12.69
N ALA A 869 20.21 -8.11 -11.93
CA ALA A 869 18.76 -8.18 -12.05
C ALA A 869 18.18 -7.34 -13.21
N ASP A 870 19.03 -6.71 -14.03
CA ASP A 870 18.65 -5.76 -15.08
C ASP A 870 17.80 -4.58 -14.54
N VAL A 871 18.11 -4.14 -13.32
CA VAL A 871 17.46 -3.02 -12.63
C VAL A 871 18.36 -1.79 -12.62
N GLN A 872 17.93 -0.75 -13.35
CA GLN A 872 18.57 0.56 -13.31
C GLN A 872 18.20 1.33 -12.03
N MET A 873 19.20 1.85 -11.32
CA MET A 873 19.01 2.79 -10.22
C MET A 873 18.82 4.22 -10.72
N PHE A 874 18.00 5.00 -10.02
CA PHE A 874 17.71 6.39 -10.38
C PHE A 874 17.93 7.35 -9.20
N LEU A 875 18.36 8.58 -9.50
CA LEU A 875 18.46 9.68 -8.55
C LEU A 875 17.52 10.82 -8.96
N CYS A 876 16.66 11.27 -8.06
CA CYS A 876 15.81 12.44 -8.28
C CYS A 876 16.33 13.66 -7.52
N ASN A 877 16.53 14.78 -8.23
CA ASN A 877 16.96 16.07 -7.65
C ASN A 877 16.02 17.24 -8.02
N ARG A 878 14.77 16.93 -8.39
CA ARG A 878 13.77 17.95 -8.80
C ARG A 878 13.49 18.97 -7.69
N GLU A 879 13.56 18.54 -6.44
CA GLU A 879 13.30 19.33 -5.24
C GLU A 879 14.36 19.13 -4.16
N SER A 880 14.28 19.91 -3.08
CA SER A 880 15.04 19.62 -1.86
C SER A 880 14.33 18.54 -1.06
N TYR A 881 15.01 17.42 -0.85
CA TYR A 881 14.44 16.25 -0.17
C TYR A 881 14.94 16.10 1.26
N GLY A 882 16.18 16.49 1.53
CA GLY A 882 16.79 16.31 2.84
C GLY A 882 18.29 16.55 2.84
N TYR A 883 18.89 16.31 4.00
CA TYR A 883 20.30 16.51 4.31
C TYR A 883 20.91 15.26 4.92
N PHE A 884 22.22 15.10 4.80
CA PHE A 884 22.94 14.02 5.46
C PHE A 884 24.39 14.41 5.77
N PRO A 885 24.97 13.86 6.86
CA PRO A 885 26.36 14.16 7.23
C PRO A 885 27.36 13.49 6.29
N ILE A 886 28.58 14.01 6.27
CA ILE A 886 29.70 13.39 5.58
C ILE A 886 30.27 12.28 6.48
N PRO A 887 30.54 11.08 5.94
CA PRO A 887 31.15 9.99 6.72
C PRO A 887 32.52 10.40 7.26
N LEU A 888 32.70 10.22 8.57
CA LEU A 888 33.97 10.47 9.25
C LEU A 888 34.97 9.32 9.03
N ARG A 889 36.22 9.57 9.43
CA ARG A 889 37.31 8.58 9.34
C ARG A 889 37.12 7.42 10.33
N SER A 890 37.77 6.30 10.04
CA SER A 890 37.70 5.08 10.88
C SER A 890 38.18 5.27 12.32
N HIS A 891 39.04 6.26 12.58
CA HIS A 891 39.57 6.59 13.91
C HIS A 891 38.81 7.73 14.61
N SER A 892 37.77 8.29 13.99
CA SER A 892 36.94 9.35 14.59
C SER A 892 36.10 8.81 15.76
N THR A 893 35.83 9.66 16.74
CA THR A 893 35.06 9.32 17.94
C THR A 893 33.56 9.59 17.74
N LEU A 894 32.71 9.04 18.61
CA LEU A 894 31.26 9.35 18.61
C LEU A 894 30.98 10.82 18.89
N ARG A 895 31.86 11.49 19.65
CA ARG A 895 31.76 12.93 19.90
C ARG A 895 31.99 13.72 18.61
N ASP A 896 32.94 13.30 17.78
CA ASP A 896 33.20 13.95 16.50
C ASP A 896 32.01 13.76 15.55
N GLU A 897 31.37 12.59 15.57
CA GLU A 897 30.14 12.36 14.81
C GLU A 897 28.99 13.23 15.28
N ALA A 898 28.78 13.36 16.59
CA ALA A 898 27.75 14.23 17.16
C ALA A 898 27.97 15.70 16.75
N GLU A 899 29.21 16.20 16.78
CA GLU A 899 29.55 17.56 16.36
C GLU A 899 29.41 17.76 14.84
N SER A 900 29.72 16.75 14.02
CA SER A 900 29.51 16.76 12.57
C SER A 900 28.01 16.75 12.20
N PHE A 901 27.21 15.94 12.88
CA PHE A 901 25.76 15.91 12.71
C PHE A 901 25.11 17.22 13.16
N LEU A 902 25.56 17.80 14.29
CA LEU A 902 25.13 19.11 14.74
C LEU A 902 25.34 20.16 13.66
N HIS A 903 26.52 20.20 13.04
CA HIS A 903 26.78 21.11 11.93
C HIS A 903 25.79 20.91 10.76
N SER A 904 25.44 19.66 10.43
CA SER A 904 24.42 19.36 9.42
C SER A 904 23.05 19.97 9.77
N LEU A 905 22.63 19.93 11.04
CA LEU A 905 21.41 20.61 11.51
C LEU A 905 21.49 22.13 11.33
N LEU A 906 22.64 22.72 11.65
CA LEU A 906 22.85 24.16 11.50
C LEU A 906 22.79 24.60 10.03
N GLU A 907 23.33 23.80 9.11
CA GLU A 907 23.25 24.08 7.67
C GLU A 907 21.80 24.01 7.14
N VAL A 908 20.95 23.12 7.66
CA VAL A 908 19.52 23.12 7.31
C VAL A 908 18.88 24.47 7.66
N MET A 909 19.22 25.02 8.81
CA MET A 909 18.66 26.27 9.33
C MET A 909 19.05 27.52 8.53
N VAL A 910 20.04 27.42 7.64
CA VAL A 910 20.43 28.55 6.77
C VAL A 910 19.34 28.88 5.76
N ARG A 911 18.65 27.86 5.23
CA ARG A 911 17.64 28.03 4.15
C ARG A 911 16.24 27.53 4.53
N TYR A 912 16.13 26.71 5.55
CA TYR A 912 14.89 26.04 5.95
C TYR A 912 14.62 26.21 7.44
N PRO A 913 13.38 25.99 7.89
CA PRO A 913 13.06 25.95 9.32
C PRO A 913 13.88 24.87 10.06
N PRO A 914 14.13 25.04 11.38
CA PRO A 914 14.81 24.05 12.18
C PRO A 914 14.17 22.66 12.08
N VAL A 915 15.00 21.62 12.05
CA VAL A 915 14.51 20.25 12.16
C VAL A 915 14.14 20.03 13.61
N GLU A 916 12.84 19.87 13.89
CA GLU A 916 12.40 19.64 15.27
C GLU A 916 12.65 18.18 15.70
N PRO A 917 13.03 17.91 16.96
CA PRO A 917 13.14 16.55 17.45
C PRO A 917 11.78 15.83 17.48
N SER A 918 11.80 14.52 17.69
CA SER A 918 10.60 13.69 17.93
C SER A 918 9.83 14.19 19.15
N SER A 919 8.50 14.23 19.05
CA SER A 919 7.63 14.60 20.17
C SER A 919 7.46 13.48 21.22
N PHE A 920 7.93 12.28 20.91
CA PHE A 920 7.74 11.08 21.74
C PHE A 920 8.97 10.72 22.57
N ILE A 921 10.06 11.47 22.45
CA ILE A 921 11.28 11.26 23.22
C ILE A 921 11.65 12.52 23.99
N SER A 922 12.32 12.35 25.12
CA SER A 922 12.87 13.46 25.89
C SER A 922 14.32 13.71 25.45
N VAL A 923 14.62 14.95 25.07
CA VAL A 923 16.00 15.39 24.80
C VAL A 923 16.58 16.01 26.07
N PRO A 924 17.82 15.68 26.47
CA PRO A 924 18.46 16.31 27.62
C PRO A 924 18.47 17.84 27.52
N PRO A 925 18.27 18.57 28.63
CA PRO A 925 18.36 20.02 28.63
C PRO A 925 19.80 20.45 28.34
N LYS A 926 19.95 21.40 27.42
CA LYS A 926 21.24 21.98 27.05
C LYS A 926 21.73 22.94 28.13
N GLN A 927 23.06 23.03 28.30
CA GLN A 927 23.70 23.90 29.28
C GLN A 927 24.59 24.94 28.59
N PRO A 928 24.01 26.05 28.10
CA PRO A 928 24.75 27.01 27.30
C PRO A 928 25.73 27.82 28.15
N ASP A 929 26.96 27.98 27.65
CA ASP A 929 28.05 28.71 28.31
C ASP A 929 28.58 29.87 27.42
N LYS A 930 29.54 30.64 27.92
CA LYS A 930 30.17 31.74 27.17
C LYS A 930 31.53 31.37 26.57
N LEU A 931 31.83 30.07 26.40
CA LEU A 931 33.08 29.55 25.81
C LEU A 931 34.39 29.97 26.51
N GLY A 932 34.31 30.50 27.73
CA GLY A 932 35.46 31.09 28.43
C GLY A 932 35.61 32.60 28.25
N PHE A 933 34.80 33.24 27.41
CA PHE A 933 34.75 34.70 27.28
C PHE A 933 33.95 35.34 28.43
N ASP A 934 34.27 36.59 28.77
CA ASP A 934 33.48 37.36 29.73
C ASP A 934 32.07 37.65 29.19
N GLU A 935 31.98 37.91 27.88
CA GLU A 935 30.73 38.12 27.14
C GLU A 935 30.85 37.64 25.69
N VAL A 936 29.75 37.08 25.17
CA VAL A 936 29.57 36.81 23.74
C VAL A 936 28.46 37.73 23.25
N PHE A 937 28.79 38.67 22.37
CA PHE A 937 27.85 39.65 21.81
C PHE A 937 27.33 39.20 20.45
N MET A 938 26.01 39.25 20.26
CA MET A 938 25.36 39.00 18.97
C MET A 938 24.71 40.30 18.48
N ILE A 939 25.21 40.84 17.38
CA ILE A 939 24.68 42.05 16.73
C ILE A 939 23.47 41.66 15.87
N ASN A 940 22.32 42.26 16.13
CA ASN A 940 21.11 42.05 15.32
C ASN A 940 20.30 43.33 15.22
N LEU A 941 19.80 43.63 14.02
CA LEU A 941 18.82 44.70 13.82
C LEU A 941 17.47 44.27 14.39
N GLN A 942 16.84 45.11 15.23
CA GLN A 942 15.57 44.78 15.89
C GLN A 942 14.44 44.39 14.91
N ARG A 943 14.46 44.98 13.69
CA ARG A 943 13.50 44.65 12.62
C ARG A 943 13.73 43.28 11.95
N ARG A 944 14.90 42.64 12.14
CA ARG A 944 15.29 41.35 11.57
C ARG A 944 15.08 40.22 12.57
N ALA A 945 13.83 40.04 13.00
CA ALA A 945 13.46 38.95 13.91
C ALA A 945 13.72 37.56 13.28
N ASP A 946 13.64 37.45 11.96
CA ASP A 946 13.95 36.26 11.17
C ASP A 946 15.41 35.78 11.39
N ARG A 947 16.38 36.70 11.26
CA ARG A 947 17.80 36.40 11.46
C ARG A 947 18.10 36.12 12.93
N ARG A 948 17.49 36.89 13.83
CA ARG A 948 17.61 36.74 15.28
C ARG A 948 17.18 35.35 15.75
N GLU A 949 15.98 34.92 15.37
CA GLU A 949 15.42 33.63 15.80
C GLU A 949 16.29 32.47 15.32
N ARG A 950 16.69 32.49 14.04
CA ARG A 950 17.62 31.51 13.48
C ARG A 950 18.92 31.47 14.29
N MET A 951 19.56 32.62 14.49
CA MET A 951 20.87 32.69 15.14
C MET A 951 20.83 32.27 16.61
N LEU A 952 19.79 32.69 17.36
CA LEU A 952 19.59 32.25 18.74
C LEU A 952 19.37 30.74 18.84
N ARG A 953 18.62 30.16 17.89
CA ARG A 953 18.43 28.71 17.82
C ARG A 953 19.76 28.02 17.51
N THR A 954 20.55 28.52 16.55
CA THR A 954 21.89 27.99 16.22
C THR A 954 22.85 28.04 17.40
N LEU A 955 22.85 29.12 18.18
CA LEU A 955 23.67 29.26 19.39
C LEU A 955 23.21 28.33 20.50
N HIS A 956 21.89 28.19 20.70
CA HIS A 956 21.32 27.23 21.65
C HIS A 956 21.70 25.79 21.28
N GLU A 957 21.65 25.42 19.99
CA GLU A 957 22.07 24.09 19.51
C GLU A 957 23.55 23.80 19.78
N GLN A 958 24.41 24.82 19.77
CA GLN A 958 25.84 24.71 20.11
C GLN A 958 26.15 24.93 21.60
N GLU A 959 25.13 25.11 22.45
CA GLU A 959 25.28 25.42 23.86
C GLU A 959 26.12 26.69 24.10
N ILE A 960 25.80 27.77 23.39
CA ILE A 960 26.43 29.08 23.51
C ILE A 960 25.39 30.11 23.97
N THR A 961 25.66 30.73 25.11
CA THR A 961 24.90 31.88 25.61
C THR A 961 25.48 33.16 25.02
N CYS A 962 24.62 34.07 24.55
CA CYS A 962 25.03 35.39 24.08
C CYS A 962 24.17 36.52 24.67
N LYS A 963 24.74 37.73 24.67
CA LYS A 963 24.02 38.99 24.87
C LYS A 963 23.65 39.56 23.52
N ILE A 964 22.35 39.79 23.32
CA ILE A 964 21.83 40.42 22.10
C ILE A 964 22.08 41.93 22.19
N ILE A 965 22.73 42.48 21.17
CA ILE A 965 22.93 43.90 20.99
C ILE A 965 21.99 44.38 19.90
N ASN A 966 21.10 45.31 20.25
CA ASN A 966 20.25 45.98 19.28
C ASN A 966 21.14 46.83 18.38
N ALA A 967 21.35 46.38 17.15
CA ALA A 967 22.13 47.10 16.16
C ALA A 967 21.49 48.45 15.83
N VAL A 968 22.32 49.44 15.56
CA VAL A 968 21.88 50.78 15.15
C VAL A 968 21.29 50.70 13.75
N ASP A 969 20.01 51.03 13.62
CA ASP A 969 19.35 51.10 12.33
C ASP A 969 19.74 52.40 11.62
N GLY A 970 20.75 52.30 10.75
CA GLY A 970 21.19 53.44 9.95
C GLY A 970 20.08 54.12 9.14
N ARG A 971 19.08 53.36 8.67
CA ARG A 971 17.95 53.93 7.90
C ARG A 971 17.04 54.81 8.75
N ALA A 972 17.03 54.60 10.07
CA ALA A 972 16.25 55.39 11.02
C ALA A 972 16.98 56.65 11.50
N LEU A 973 18.25 56.85 11.10
CA LEU A 973 19.03 58.03 11.47
C LEU A 973 18.76 59.19 10.52
N ASN A 974 18.43 60.34 11.10
CA ASN A 974 18.27 61.60 10.38
C ASN A 974 19.56 62.43 10.43
N VAL A 975 19.74 63.34 9.47
CA VAL A 975 20.95 64.18 9.37
C VAL A 975 21.22 64.97 10.67
N SER A 976 20.18 65.45 11.35
CA SER A 976 20.34 66.15 12.63
C SER A 976 20.92 65.25 13.73
N GLN A 977 20.46 63.99 13.82
CA GLN A 977 20.96 63.04 14.80
C GLN A 977 22.42 62.67 14.53
N ILE A 978 22.80 62.52 13.26
CA ILE A 978 24.19 62.25 12.85
C ILE A 978 25.10 63.41 13.31
N HIS A 979 24.66 64.65 13.10
CA HIS A 979 25.39 65.84 13.55
C HIS A 979 25.46 65.94 15.09
N ASP A 980 24.36 65.66 15.80
CA ASP A 980 24.30 65.66 17.26
C ASP A 980 25.22 64.60 17.89
N MET A 981 25.43 63.48 17.19
CA MET A 981 26.38 62.42 17.57
C MET A 981 27.84 62.79 17.27
N GLY A 982 28.11 63.94 16.64
CA GLY A 982 29.46 64.39 16.28
C GLY A 982 30.11 63.54 15.19
N ILE A 983 29.31 62.90 14.34
CA ILE A 983 29.81 62.02 13.29
C ILE A 983 30.28 62.85 12.09
N HIS A 984 31.56 62.71 11.74
CA HIS A 984 32.16 63.35 10.58
C HIS A 984 32.85 62.29 9.71
N MET A 985 32.49 62.25 8.42
CA MET A 985 33.11 61.34 7.45
C MET A 985 34.57 61.72 7.19
N LEU A 986 35.42 60.73 6.91
CA LEU A 986 36.78 61.00 6.45
C LEU A 986 36.75 61.74 5.09
N PRO A 987 37.37 62.94 4.98
CA PRO A 987 37.40 63.67 3.71
C PRO A 987 38.07 62.86 2.60
N GLY A 988 37.44 62.78 1.43
CA GLY A 988 37.98 62.08 0.27
C GLY A 988 37.72 60.57 0.25
N TYR A 989 37.04 60.01 1.25
CA TYR A 989 36.62 58.61 1.21
C TYR A 989 35.63 58.34 0.06
N SER A 990 35.93 57.31 -0.72
CA SER A 990 35.05 56.76 -1.76
C SER A 990 35.16 55.24 -1.74
N ASP A 991 34.01 54.56 -1.68
CA ASP A 991 33.91 53.11 -1.75
C ASP A 991 34.63 52.57 -3.00
N PRO A 992 35.61 51.66 -2.84
CA PRO A 992 36.39 51.10 -3.95
C PRO A 992 35.57 50.43 -5.05
N TYR A 993 34.37 49.92 -4.74
CA TYR A 993 33.56 49.12 -5.67
C TYR A 993 32.55 49.97 -6.44
N HIS A 994 31.84 50.87 -5.75
CA HIS A 994 30.78 51.67 -6.37
C HIS A 994 31.19 53.13 -6.63
N GLY A 995 32.33 53.59 -6.12
CA GLY A 995 32.81 54.97 -6.26
C GLY A 995 31.91 55.98 -5.54
N ARG A 996 31.25 55.56 -4.46
CA ARG A 996 30.25 56.34 -3.70
C ARG A 996 30.73 56.62 -2.27
N PRO A 997 30.24 57.66 -1.60
CA PRO A 997 30.48 57.86 -0.17
C PRO A 997 29.69 56.85 0.68
N LEU A 998 29.95 56.83 1.99
CA LEU A 998 29.37 55.90 2.95
C LEU A 998 27.82 55.85 2.88
N THR A 999 27.25 54.67 3.01
CA THR A 999 25.81 54.49 3.14
C THR A 999 25.34 54.61 4.59
N LYS A 1000 24.07 54.97 4.80
CA LYS A 1000 23.48 54.94 6.16
C LYS A 1000 23.56 53.54 6.78
N GLY A 1001 23.42 52.48 5.99
CA GLY A 1001 23.55 51.10 6.46
C GLY A 1001 24.93 50.78 7.03
N GLU A 1002 26.01 51.11 6.31
CA GLU A 1002 27.40 50.97 6.78
C GLU A 1002 27.66 51.80 8.04
N MET A 1003 27.08 53.00 8.14
CA MET A 1003 27.15 53.82 9.36
C MET A 1003 26.52 53.10 10.57
N GLY A 1004 25.32 52.53 10.39
CA GLY A 1004 24.65 51.77 11.43
C GLY A 1004 25.43 50.53 11.87
N CYS A 1005 26.06 49.82 10.93
CA CYS A 1005 26.98 48.73 11.22
C CYS A 1005 28.14 49.21 12.12
N PHE A 1006 28.87 50.24 11.70
CA PHE A 1006 29.98 50.79 12.49
C PHE A 1006 29.57 51.19 13.90
N LEU A 1007 28.47 51.94 14.04
CA LEU A 1007 27.97 52.39 15.35
C LEU A 1007 27.61 51.23 16.27
N SER A 1008 27.14 50.11 15.71
CA SER A 1008 26.84 48.89 16.47
C SER A 1008 28.10 48.28 17.09
N HIS A 1009 29.20 48.21 16.33
CA HIS A 1009 30.50 47.76 16.84
C HIS A 1009 31.11 48.75 17.84
N TYR A 1010 31.02 50.05 17.55
CA TYR A 1010 31.47 51.12 18.45
C TYR A 1010 30.80 51.06 19.83
N ASN A 1011 29.49 50.83 19.87
CA ASN A 1011 28.74 50.66 21.12
C ASN A 1011 29.23 49.46 21.93
N ILE A 1012 29.58 48.36 21.26
CA ILE A 1012 30.15 47.18 21.93
C ILE A 1012 31.54 47.49 22.50
N TRP A 1013 32.40 48.20 21.76
CA TRP A 1013 33.71 48.60 22.27
C TRP A 1013 33.60 49.49 23.52
N ASN A 1014 32.67 50.45 23.53
CA ASN A 1014 32.38 51.25 24.72
C ASN A 1014 31.93 50.36 25.88
N GLU A 1015 30.98 49.46 25.66
CA GLU A 1015 30.48 48.57 26.70
C GLU A 1015 31.61 47.68 27.29
N ILE A 1016 32.49 47.14 26.44
CA ILE A 1016 33.66 46.36 26.86
C ILE A 1016 34.55 47.16 27.80
N VAL A 1017 34.84 48.42 27.45
CA VAL A 1017 35.68 49.31 28.26
C VAL A 1017 34.99 49.73 29.56
N GLU A 1018 33.71 50.11 29.49
CA GLU A 1018 32.91 50.52 30.65
C GLU A 1018 32.76 49.39 31.67
N ARG A 1019 32.53 48.16 31.21
CA ARG A 1019 32.39 46.98 32.08
C ARG A 1019 33.73 46.34 32.44
N GLY A 1020 34.83 46.72 31.80
CA GLY A 1020 36.15 46.12 32.00
C GLY A 1020 36.24 44.65 31.58
N LEU A 1021 35.56 44.26 30.49
CA LEU A 1021 35.57 42.90 29.96
C LEU A 1021 36.93 42.61 29.32
N LYS A 1022 37.67 41.62 29.82
CA LYS A 1022 39.03 41.29 29.39
C LYS A 1022 39.06 40.74 27.99
N VAL A 1023 38.18 39.79 27.69
CA VAL A 1023 38.09 39.11 26.40
C VAL A 1023 36.63 38.91 26.04
N SER A 1024 36.24 39.33 24.85
CA SER A 1024 34.87 39.21 24.35
C SER A 1024 34.85 38.66 22.93
N LEU A 1025 33.82 37.88 22.61
CA LEU A 1025 33.53 37.43 21.24
C LEU A 1025 32.38 38.28 20.68
N VAL A 1026 32.56 38.83 19.49
CA VAL A 1026 31.53 39.59 18.77
C VAL A 1026 31.18 38.83 17.50
N ILE A 1027 29.89 38.61 17.27
CA ILE A 1027 29.35 37.94 16.09
C ILE A 1027 28.12 38.67 15.53
N GLU A 1028 27.95 38.63 14.22
CA GLU A 1028 26.78 39.13 13.50
C GLU A 1028 25.67 38.05 13.38
N ASP A 1029 24.47 38.45 12.95
CA ASP A 1029 23.29 37.59 12.90
C ASP A 1029 23.13 36.75 11.62
N ASP A 1030 23.92 37.00 10.58
CA ASP A 1030 23.81 36.40 9.26
C ASP A 1030 25.02 35.52 8.86
N LEU A 1031 25.66 34.92 9.87
CA LEU A 1031 26.71 33.93 9.71
C LEU A 1031 26.24 32.47 9.88
N ARG A 1032 27.07 31.55 9.41
CA ARG A 1032 27.03 30.10 9.64
C ARG A 1032 28.35 29.64 10.24
N PHE A 1033 28.29 28.55 11.02
CA PHE A 1033 29.43 28.03 11.78
C PHE A 1033 30.09 26.88 11.06
N GLU A 1034 31.41 26.83 11.13
CA GLU A 1034 32.20 25.73 10.59
C GLU A 1034 32.10 24.47 11.47
N VAL A 1035 32.34 23.29 10.90
CA VAL A 1035 32.37 22.02 11.66
C VAL A 1035 33.39 22.11 12.81
N PHE A 1036 33.03 21.52 13.95
CA PHE A 1036 33.82 21.56 15.20
C PHE A 1036 34.07 22.98 15.75
N PHE A 1037 33.26 23.99 15.39
CA PHE A 1037 33.43 25.40 15.78
C PHE A 1037 33.82 25.61 17.25
N LYS A 1038 32.98 25.14 18.19
CA LYS A 1038 33.18 25.34 19.64
C LYS A 1038 34.55 24.81 20.08
N ARG A 1039 34.91 23.60 19.66
CA ARG A 1039 36.17 22.95 20.02
C ARG A 1039 37.37 23.61 19.36
N ARG A 1040 37.27 23.98 18.08
CA ARG A 1040 38.33 24.70 17.34
C ARG A 1040 38.62 26.06 17.96
N LEU A 1041 37.58 26.81 18.33
CA LEU A 1041 37.72 28.11 18.99
C LEU A 1041 38.35 27.98 20.38
N GLN A 1042 37.90 27.02 21.19
CA GLN A 1042 38.44 26.76 22.53
C GLN A 1042 39.92 26.33 22.48
N ASN A 1043 40.28 25.45 21.54
CA ASN A 1043 41.67 25.03 21.35
C ASN A 1043 42.56 26.22 20.93
N LEU A 1044 42.08 27.05 19.99
CA LEU A 1044 42.80 28.25 19.58
C LEU A 1044 43.03 29.19 20.77
N MET A 1045 41.99 29.45 21.57
CA MET A 1045 42.11 30.33 22.74
C MET A 1045 43.04 29.76 23.82
N TYR A 1046 43.00 28.46 24.05
CA TYR A 1046 43.94 27.78 24.95
C TYR A 1046 45.40 27.96 24.50
N GLU A 1047 45.67 27.81 23.20
CA GLU A 1047 47.02 28.01 22.65
C GLU A 1047 47.46 29.48 22.72
N VAL A 1048 46.57 30.41 22.37
CA VAL A 1048 46.82 31.86 22.49
C VAL A 1048 47.18 32.26 23.92
N GLU A 1049 46.45 31.75 24.92
CA GLU A 1049 46.73 32.00 26.34
C GLU A 1049 48.00 31.32 26.82
N SER A 1050 48.20 30.04 26.48
CA SER A 1050 49.37 29.26 26.94
C SER A 1050 50.69 29.76 26.37
N GLN A 1051 50.69 30.27 25.13
CA GLN A 1051 51.86 30.88 24.50
C GLN A 1051 52.04 32.36 24.88
N GLY A 1052 51.08 32.95 25.62
CA GLY A 1052 51.14 34.35 26.04
C GLY A 1052 51.19 35.32 24.87
N LEU A 1053 50.46 35.04 23.78
CA LEU A 1053 50.42 35.90 22.60
C LEU A 1053 49.85 37.27 22.98
N ASP A 1054 50.54 38.33 22.62
CA ASP A 1054 50.05 39.71 22.79
C ASP A 1054 49.19 40.10 21.57
N TRP A 1055 47.86 40.09 21.74
CA TRP A 1055 46.88 40.31 20.69
C TRP A 1055 45.79 41.30 21.12
N ASP A 1056 45.26 42.05 20.15
CA ASP A 1056 44.16 42.99 20.37
C ASP A 1056 42.85 42.52 19.71
N LEU A 1057 42.96 41.95 18.50
CA LEU A 1057 41.83 41.48 17.70
C LEU A 1057 42.18 40.18 16.97
N ILE A 1058 41.29 39.19 16.99
CA ILE A 1058 41.42 37.95 16.21
C ILE A 1058 40.14 37.73 15.41
N TYR A 1059 40.23 37.79 14.09
CA TYR A 1059 39.10 37.45 13.21
C TYR A 1059 38.77 35.97 13.29
N VAL A 1060 37.48 35.65 13.44
CA VAL A 1060 36.95 34.28 13.30
C VAL A 1060 36.13 34.12 12.01
N GLY A 1061 35.66 35.23 11.44
CA GLY A 1061 35.06 35.29 10.11
C GLY A 1061 35.29 36.65 9.46
N ARG A 1062 35.87 36.64 8.25
CA ARG A 1062 36.21 37.82 7.44
C ARG A 1062 36.29 37.42 5.96
N LYS A 1063 36.40 38.40 5.07
CA LYS A 1063 36.86 38.25 3.69
C LYS A 1063 38.29 38.74 3.57
N ARG A 1064 39.22 37.86 3.24
CA ARG A 1064 40.59 38.25 2.91
C ARG A 1064 40.60 38.96 1.55
N MET A 1065 41.13 40.18 1.51
CA MET A 1065 41.23 40.97 0.27
C MET A 1065 42.61 40.91 -0.37
N GLN A 1066 43.63 40.46 0.38
CA GLN A 1066 44.97 40.21 -0.13
C GLN A 1066 45.04 38.86 -0.88
N VAL A 1067 45.31 38.89 -2.18
CA VAL A 1067 45.28 37.71 -3.08
C VAL A 1067 46.62 37.34 -3.70
N ASP A 1068 47.67 38.14 -3.49
CA ASP A 1068 48.97 37.98 -4.18
C ASP A 1068 50.00 37.19 -3.38
N HIS A 1069 49.95 37.23 -2.05
CA HIS A 1069 50.92 36.54 -1.17
C HIS A 1069 50.26 35.94 0.07
N PRO A 1070 50.84 34.85 0.65
CA PRO A 1070 50.31 34.22 1.86
C PRO A 1070 50.46 35.11 3.10
N GLU A 1071 49.52 34.94 4.03
CA GLU A 1071 49.60 35.55 5.36
C GLU A 1071 50.58 34.78 6.23
N LYS A 1072 51.24 35.50 7.13
CA LYS A 1072 52.30 34.94 7.96
C LYS A 1072 51.72 34.15 9.13
N SER A 1073 52.06 32.86 9.22
CA SER A 1073 51.70 31.99 10.34
C SER A 1073 52.28 32.49 11.67
N VAL A 1074 51.52 32.35 12.75
CA VAL A 1074 52.00 32.61 14.10
C VAL A 1074 52.77 31.39 14.62
N PRO A 1075 54.04 31.52 15.04
CA PRO A 1075 54.80 30.38 15.53
C PRO A 1075 54.18 29.73 16.77
N ASN A 1076 54.20 28.40 16.84
CA ASN A 1076 53.73 27.58 17.98
C ASN A 1076 52.24 27.68 18.32
N ILE A 1077 51.44 28.38 17.50
CA ILE A 1077 49.98 28.42 17.64
C ILE A 1077 49.38 27.89 16.34
N HIS A 1078 48.57 26.84 16.45
CA HIS A 1078 47.91 26.23 15.32
C HIS A 1078 46.79 27.13 14.79
N ASN A 1079 46.58 27.07 13.46
CA ASN A 1079 45.47 27.69 12.78
C ASN A 1079 45.36 29.21 12.97
N LEU A 1080 46.48 29.92 13.15
CA LEU A 1080 46.51 31.36 13.39
C LEU A 1080 47.53 32.05 12.48
N VAL A 1081 47.10 33.16 11.86
CA VAL A 1081 47.94 34.01 11.00
C VAL A 1081 47.86 35.47 11.41
N GLU A 1082 48.89 36.26 11.10
CA GLU A 1082 48.84 37.73 11.14
C GLU A 1082 47.85 38.21 10.06
N ALA A 1083 46.83 38.98 10.45
CA ALA A 1083 45.80 39.41 9.52
C ALA A 1083 46.33 40.48 8.55
N ASP A 1084 46.02 40.33 7.26
CA ASP A 1084 46.28 41.36 6.26
C ASP A 1084 45.00 42.17 5.94
N TYR A 1085 44.99 42.91 4.83
CA TYR A 1085 43.82 43.68 4.38
C TYR A 1085 42.58 42.77 4.28
N SER A 1086 41.55 43.13 5.03
CA SER A 1086 40.39 42.28 5.29
C SER A 1086 39.11 43.08 5.27
N TYR A 1087 38.09 42.51 4.67
CA TYR A 1087 36.71 42.99 4.68
C TYR A 1087 35.82 42.13 5.56
N TRP A 1088 34.62 42.64 5.87
CA TRP A 1088 33.60 42.01 6.71
C TRP A 1088 34.00 41.82 8.18
N THR A 1089 33.02 42.00 9.06
CA THR A 1089 33.14 41.84 10.51
C THR A 1089 32.23 40.75 11.08
N LEU A 1090 31.96 39.71 10.26
CA LEU A 1090 31.06 38.59 10.59
C LEU A 1090 31.28 38.06 12.01
N GLY A 1091 32.55 37.91 12.42
CA GLY A 1091 32.88 37.74 13.82
C GLY A 1091 34.36 37.91 14.13
N TYR A 1092 34.64 38.41 15.32
CA TYR A 1092 36.00 38.57 15.85
C TYR A 1092 36.01 38.50 17.38
N MET A 1093 37.16 38.10 17.92
CA MET A 1093 37.48 38.22 19.33
C MET A 1093 38.23 39.53 19.55
N ILE A 1094 37.98 40.20 20.68
CA ILE A 1094 38.64 41.46 21.02
C ILE A 1094 39.04 41.48 22.50
N SER A 1095 40.24 41.99 22.77
CA SER A 1095 40.71 42.22 24.13
C SER A 1095 40.26 43.60 24.65
N LEU A 1096 40.22 43.78 25.97
CA LEU A 1096 39.98 45.10 26.59
C LEU A 1096 40.91 46.18 26.02
N GLN A 1097 42.19 45.83 25.84
CA GLN A 1097 43.20 46.72 25.29
C GLN A 1097 42.90 47.08 23.83
N GLY A 1098 42.48 46.10 23.02
CA GLY A 1098 42.04 46.34 21.65
C GLY A 1098 40.88 47.33 21.57
N ALA A 1099 39.84 47.12 22.38
CA ALA A 1099 38.69 48.05 22.45
C ALA A 1099 39.12 49.47 22.84
N GLN A 1100 40.02 49.62 23.82
CA GLN A 1100 40.57 50.92 24.23
C GLN A 1100 41.36 51.60 23.11
N LYS A 1101 42.17 50.85 22.34
CA LYS A 1101 42.93 51.39 21.20
C LYS A 1101 41.99 51.90 20.09
N LEU A 1102 40.95 51.13 19.76
CA LEU A 1102 39.96 51.52 18.75
C LEU A 1102 39.20 52.80 19.14
N LEU A 1103 38.79 52.92 20.41
CA LEU A 1103 38.09 54.13 20.90
C LEU A 1103 39.01 55.35 20.99
N ARG A 1104 40.29 55.17 21.35
CA ARG A 1104 41.29 56.25 21.45
C ARG A 1104 41.53 56.94 20.10
N ALA A 1105 41.29 56.25 18.98
CA ALA A 1105 41.41 56.80 17.64
C ALA A 1105 40.33 57.85 17.29
N GLU A 1106 39.37 58.08 18.18
CA GLU A 1106 38.22 58.98 17.99
C GLU A 1106 37.48 58.74 16.65
N PRO A 1107 37.08 57.49 16.35
CA PRO A 1107 36.63 57.12 15.01
C PRO A 1107 35.39 57.88 14.51
N LEU A 1108 34.53 58.37 15.41
CA LEU A 1108 33.34 59.13 15.01
C LEU A 1108 33.69 60.45 14.31
N LYS A 1109 34.84 61.07 14.62
CA LYS A 1109 35.29 62.33 13.98
C LYS A 1109 35.92 62.11 12.60
N LYS A 1110 36.23 60.86 12.24
CA LYS A 1110 36.96 60.46 11.03
C LYS A 1110 36.39 59.14 10.50
N MET A 1111 35.07 59.09 10.34
CA MET A 1111 34.34 57.85 10.13
C MET A 1111 34.67 57.21 8.78
N LEU A 1112 34.94 55.91 8.84
CA LEU A 1112 35.08 54.98 7.73
C LEU A 1112 34.14 53.79 8.00
N PRO A 1113 33.82 52.94 7.00
CA PRO A 1113 33.24 51.63 7.29
C PRO A 1113 34.11 50.86 8.29
N VAL A 1114 33.50 49.99 9.09
CA VAL A 1114 34.21 49.29 10.17
C VAL A 1114 35.33 48.40 9.62
N ASP A 1115 35.08 47.79 8.48
CA ASP A 1115 36.02 46.92 7.77
C ASP A 1115 37.09 47.66 6.97
N GLU A 1116 36.98 48.98 6.81
CA GLU A 1116 38.09 49.84 6.36
C GLU A 1116 38.88 50.42 7.55
N PHE A 1117 38.16 50.79 8.61
CA PHE A 1117 38.75 51.34 9.83
C PHE A 1117 39.66 50.33 10.54
N LEU A 1118 39.23 49.08 10.69
CA LEU A 1118 40.04 48.07 11.37
C LEU A 1118 41.41 47.86 10.68
N PRO A 1119 41.52 47.60 9.35
CA PRO A 1119 42.81 47.53 8.65
C PRO A 1119 43.71 48.75 8.77
N VAL A 1120 43.12 49.95 8.84
CA VAL A 1120 43.90 51.16 9.11
C VAL A 1120 44.57 51.05 10.48
N MET A 1121 43.85 50.63 11.51
CA MET A 1121 44.37 50.57 12.88
C MET A 1121 45.49 49.55 13.10
N TYR A 1122 45.63 48.53 12.23
CA TYR A 1122 46.73 47.56 12.24
C TYR A 1122 47.70 47.69 11.04
N ASN A 1123 47.74 48.84 10.37
CA ASN A 1123 48.67 49.19 9.27
C ASN A 1123 48.66 48.23 8.06
N LYS A 1124 47.48 47.76 7.65
CA LYS A 1124 47.32 46.86 6.48
C LYS A 1124 46.36 47.39 5.43
N HIS A 1125 46.00 48.67 5.48
CA HIS A 1125 45.11 49.28 4.50
C HIS A 1125 45.88 49.69 3.23
N PRO A 1126 45.37 49.44 2.00
CA PRO A 1126 46.10 49.71 0.75
C PRO A 1126 46.22 51.21 0.41
N VAL A 1127 45.31 52.06 0.91
CA VAL A 1127 45.33 53.51 0.70
C VAL A 1127 46.07 54.21 1.84
N SER A 1128 47.23 54.82 1.54
CA SER A 1128 48.05 55.57 2.49
C SER A 1128 47.33 56.78 3.07
N ASP A 1129 46.58 57.51 2.24
CA ASP A 1129 45.92 58.76 2.62
C ASP A 1129 44.93 58.55 3.79
N TYR A 1130 44.27 57.39 3.84
CA TYR A 1130 43.37 57.04 4.94
C TYR A 1130 44.15 56.73 6.22
N MET A 1131 45.29 56.03 6.09
CA MET A 1131 46.14 55.69 7.24
C MET A 1131 46.77 56.92 7.88
N GLU A 1132 47.19 57.92 7.09
CA GLU A 1132 47.82 59.15 7.59
C GLU A 1132 46.90 59.96 8.51
N GLN A 1133 45.59 59.78 8.42
CA GLN A 1133 44.60 60.47 9.27
C GLN A 1133 44.55 59.95 10.71
N PHE A 1134 45.14 58.79 10.98
CA PHE A 1134 45.16 58.16 12.31
C PHE A 1134 46.60 58.01 12.79
N GLU A 1135 47.11 58.90 13.65
CA GLU A 1135 48.52 58.89 14.05
C GLU A 1135 48.95 57.61 14.77
N THR A 1136 48.12 57.10 15.68
CA THR A 1136 48.40 55.88 16.46
C THR A 1136 47.66 54.68 15.88
N ARG A 1137 48.40 53.76 15.24
CA ARG A 1137 47.89 52.55 14.57
C ARG A 1137 48.64 51.32 15.10
N ASP A 1138 48.46 51.02 16.38
CA ASP A 1138 49.18 49.99 17.12
C ASP A 1138 48.31 48.75 17.47
N LEU A 1139 47.22 48.54 16.73
CA LEU A 1139 46.35 47.38 16.90
C LEU A 1139 47.05 46.12 16.38
N LYS A 1140 47.08 45.05 17.18
CA LYS A 1140 47.63 43.74 16.82
C LYS A 1140 46.50 42.81 16.38
N ALA A 1141 46.34 42.67 15.07
CA ALA A 1141 45.26 41.88 14.47
C ALA A 1141 45.77 40.53 13.91
N PHE A 1142 45.06 39.47 14.25
CA PHE A 1142 45.28 38.11 13.74
C PHE A 1142 43.99 37.55 13.14
N SER A 1143 44.06 36.38 12.50
CA SER A 1143 42.91 35.67 11.96
C SER A 1143 43.06 34.17 12.17
N ALA A 1144 41.95 33.51 12.52
CA ALA A 1144 41.86 32.06 12.42
C ALA A 1144 42.03 31.63 10.94
N GLU A 1145 42.73 30.52 10.71
CA GLU A 1145 43.02 29.94 9.40
C GLU A 1145 42.98 28.40 9.48
N PRO A 1146 42.01 27.72 8.85
CA PRO A 1146 40.86 28.28 8.14
C PRO A 1146 39.85 28.93 9.09
N LEU A 1147 39.07 29.87 8.55
CA LEU A 1147 38.02 30.61 9.27
C LEU A 1147 37.02 29.66 9.96
N LEU A 1148 36.41 30.18 11.02
CA LEU A 1148 35.50 29.43 11.89
C LEU A 1148 34.03 29.77 11.62
N VAL A 1149 33.76 30.93 11.02
CA VAL A 1149 32.41 31.34 10.59
C VAL A 1149 32.46 31.95 9.19
N PHE A 1150 31.37 31.76 8.45
CA PHE A 1150 31.20 32.23 7.07
C PHE A 1150 29.85 32.93 6.92
N PRO A 1151 29.64 33.78 5.90
CA PRO A 1151 28.32 34.37 5.69
C PRO A 1151 27.32 33.29 5.26
N THR A 1152 26.06 33.47 5.61
CA THR A 1152 24.96 32.59 5.15
C THR A 1152 24.69 32.74 3.65
N HIS A 1153 24.83 33.96 3.13
CA HIS A 1153 24.58 34.34 1.75
C HIS A 1153 25.58 35.44 1.34
N TYR A 1154 25.86 35.54 0.04
CA TYR A 1154 26.70 36.61 -0.50
C TYR A 1154 25.83 37.68 -1.16
N THR A 1155 26.28 38.93 -1.14
CA THR A 1155 25.57 40.02 -1.82
C THR A 1155 25.43 39.72 -3.31
N GLY A 1156 24.20 39.79 -3.83
CA GLY A 1156 23.87 39.40 -5.20
C GLY A 1156 23.16 38.04 -5.32
N ASP A 1157 23.23 37.19 -4.28
CA ASP A 1157 22.55 35.89 -4.23
C ASP A 1157 21.04 36.05 -4.46
N PRO A 1158 20.40 35.14 -5.22
CA PRO A 1158 18.97 35.20 -5.47
C PRO A 1158 18.15 35.20 -4.17
N GLY A 1159 17.39 36.27 -3.93
CA GLY A 1159 16.50 36.40 -2.77
C GLY A 1159 17.15 36.95 -1.50
N TYR A 1160 18.47 37.22 -1.50
CA TYR A 1160 19.15 37.86 -0.37
C TYR A 1160 19.19 39.39 -0.55
N ILE A 1161 18.84 40.13 0.51
CA ILE A 1161 18.90 41.60 0.57
C ILE A 1161 19.91 41.97 1.66
N SER A 1162 20.95 42.71 1.28
CA SER A 1162 21.94 43.25 2.22
C SER A 1162 21.43 44.53 2.87
N ASP A 1163 21.38 44.55 4.21
CA ASP A 1163 20.93 45.70 5.00
C ASP A 1163 21.94 46.86 5.03
N THR A 1164 23.22 46.61 4.70
CA THR A 1164 24.27 47.63 4.58
C THR A 1164 24.27 48.27 3.19
N GLU A 1165 24.20 47.45 2.14
CA GLU A 1165 24.36 47.89 0.74
C GLU A 1165 23.12 48.57 0.14
N THR A 1166 21.92 48.16 0.56
CA THR A 1166 20.64 48.68 0.05
C THR A 1166 20.09 49.76 0.98
N SER A 1167 20.67 50.95 1.01
CA SER A 1167 20.15 52.06 1.83
C SER A 1167 20.20 53.40 1.07
N THR A 1168 20.32 54.52 1.76
CA THR A 1168 20.57 55.82 1.13
C THR A 1168 21.99 56.26 1.43
N VAL A 1169 22.51 57.17 0.63
CA VAL A 1169 23.76 57.85 0.95
C VAL A 1169 23.63 58.57 2.29
N TRP A 1170 24.72 58.63 3.07
CA TRP A 1170 24.71 59.16 4.44
C TRP A 1170 24.19 60.61 4.56
N ASP A 1171 24.47 61.47 3.57
CA ASP A 1171 24.15 62.90 3.55
C ASP A 1171 22.98 63.27 2.62
N ASN A 1172 22.43 62.30 1.87
CA ASN A 1172 21.37 62.56 0.90
C ASN A 1172 20.34 61.44 0.87
N GLU A 1173 19.14 61.74 1.40
CA GLU A 1173 18.03 60.79 1.53
C GLU A 1173 17.32 60.48 0.20
N GLU A 1174 17.52 61.31 -0.83
CA GLU A 1174 16.90 61.11 -2.15
C GLU A 1174 17.67 60.10 -3.01
N VAL A 1175 18.95 59.86 -2.71
CA VAL A 1175 19.81 58.95 -3.46
C VAL A 1175 19.78 57.56 -2.82
N ARG A 1176 18.88 56.72 -3.34
CA ARG A 1176 18.85 55.29 -3.01
C ARG A 1176 20.02 54.56 -3.66
N THR A 1177 20.66 53.69 -2.89
CA THR A 1177 21.68 52.77 -3.37
C THR A 1177 21.06 51.41 -3.62
N ASP A 1178 21.41 50.80 -4.76
CA ASP A 1178 21.10 49.40 -5.07
C ASP A 1178 22.36 48.71 -5.57
N TRP A 1179 22.40 47.39 -5.43
CA TRP A 1179 23.54 46.58 -5.85
C TRP A 1179 23.46 46.32 -7.36
N ASP A 1180 24.28 47.02 -8.14
CA ASP A 1180 24.25 46.97 -9.60
C ASP A 1180 24.95 45.71 -10.14
N ARG A 1181 24.18 44.66 -10.44
CA ARG A 1181 24.65 43.39 -11.01
C ARG A 1181 25.52 43.54 -12.26
N ALA A 1182 25.39 44.64 -13.02
CA ALA A 1182 26.11 44.86 -14.27
C ALA A 1182 27.54 45.42 -14.09
N ARG A 1183 27.86 46.04 -12.94
CA ARG A 1183 29.18 46.63 -12.64
C ARG A 1183 30.14 45.70 -11.88
N SER A 1184 29.67 44.52 -11.45
CA SER A 1184 30.37 43.51 -10.63
C SER A 1184 31.56 42.80 -11.30
N ARG A 1185 31.97 43.19 -12.51
CA ARG A 1185 33.09 42.56 -13.23
C ARG A 1185 34.42 42.61 -12.46
N LYS A 1186 34.67 43.68 -11.69
CA LYS A 1186 35.84 43.80 -10.80
C LYS A 1186 35.77 42.87 -9.57
N THR A 1187 34.58 42.53 -9.11
CA THR A 1187 34.36 41.62 -7.97
C THR A 1187 34.65 40.16 -8.36
N GLN A 1188 34.30 39.76 -9.59
CA GLN A 1188 34.63 38.44 -10.16
C GLN A 1188 36.13 38.24 -10.42
N GLU A 1189 36.87 39.31 -10.75
CA GLU A 1189 38.33 39.25 -10.93
C GLU A 1189 39.11 39.07 -9.61
N GLN A 1190 38.47 39.30 -8.46
CA GLN A 1190 39.05 39.17 -7.11
C GLN A 1190 38.52 37.95 -6.32
N GLU A 1191 37.67 37.11 -6.94
CA GLU A 1191 36.92 36.05 -6.22
C GLU A 1191 37.72 34.78 -5.91
N GLU A 1192 38.92 34.61 -6.47
CA GLU A 1192 39.79 33.46 -6.19
C GLU A 1192 41.14 33.93 -5.64
N ILE A 1193 41.46 33.55 -4.40
CA ILE A 1193 42.82 33.65 -3.85
C ILE A 1193 43.72 32.85 -4.79
N SER A 1194 44.76 33.47 -5.34
CA SER A 1194 45.69 32.78 -6.21
C SER A 1194 46.28 31.55 -5.51
N THR A 1195 46.57 30.48 -6.24
CA THR A 1195 47.20 29.27 -5.66
C THR A 1195 48.53 29.58 -4.97
N GLU A 1196 49.21 30.65 -5.41
CA GLU A 1196 50.48 31.14 -4.83
C GLU A 1196 50.30 31.89 -3.51
N ALA A 1197 49.10 32.43 -3.24
CA ALA A 1197 48.76 33.14 -2.01
C ALA A 1197 48.12 32.26 -0.93
N GLN A 1198 48.00 30.95 -1.16
CA GLN A 1198 47.46 30.02 -0.17
C GLN A 1198 48.43 29.83 1.01
N ASN A 1199 47.89 29.86 2.22
CA ASN A 1199 48.67 29.68 3.44
C ASN A 1199 49.03 28.19 3.62
N SER A 1200 50.13 27.73 3.00
CA SER A 1200 50.61 26.33 3.07
C SER A 1200 51.34 26.01 4.38
N ASP A 1201 51.93 27.02 5.02
CA ASP A 1201 52.89 26.87 6.11
C ASP A 1201 52.25 27.08 7.50
N VAL A 1202 50.92 27.03 7.59
CA VAL A 1202 50.18 27.18 8.85
C VAL A 1202 50.20 25.84 9.58
N LEU A 1203 50.60 25.85 10.86
CA LEU A 1203 50.50 24.67 11.72
C LEU A 1203 49.03 24.29 11.87
N GLN A 1204 48.65 23.11 11.37
CA GLN A 1204 47.25 22.67 11.40
C GLN A 1204 46.96 21.79 12.61
N SER A 1205 45.80 22.02 13.23
CA SER A 1205 45.29 21.12 14.25
C SER A 1205 44.80 19.80 13.64
N ALA A 1206 44.74 18.73 14.45
CA ALA A 1206 44.16 17.45 14.02
C ALA A 1206 42.68 17.58 13.59
N LEU A 1207 41.92 18.53 14.15
CA LEU A 1207 40.52 18.80 13.80
C LEU A 1207 40.38 19.47 12.42
N ASP A 1208 41.43 20.11 11.94
CA ASP A 1208 41.41 20.86 10.68
C ASP A 1208 41.78 19.96 9.50
N SER A 1209 42.70 19.00 9.72
CA SER A 1209 42.98 17.94 8.75
C SER A 1209 41.76 17.06 8.46
N THR A 1210 40.93 16.82 9.49
CA THR A 1210 39.66 16.09 9.33
C THR A 1210 38.65 16.92 8.54
N ALA A 1211 38.50 18.21 8.85
CA ALA A 1211 37.61 19.12 8.12
C ALA A 1211 38.03 19.45 6.67
N ARG A 1212 39.34 19.47 6.35
CA ARG A 1212 39.86 19.77 4.99
C ARG A 1212 39.82 18.57 4.05
N ASP A 1213 40.09 17.36 4.52
CA ASP A 1213 40.05 16.15 3.67
C ASP A 1213 38.60 15.65 3.44
N GLU A 1214 37.62 16.23 4.13
CA GLU A 1214 36.18 16.05 3.88
C GLU A 1214 35.66 16.85 2.66
N LEU A 1215 36.42 17.84 2.16
CA LEU A 1215 36.14 18.69 1.00
C LEU A 1215 36.74 18.09 -0.30
#